data_AF-D5EV10-F1
#
_entry.id   AF-D5EV10-F1
#
_cell.length_a   1.000
_cell.length_b   1.000
_cell.length_c   1.000
_cell.angle_alpha   90.00
_cell.angle_beta   90.00
_cell.angle_gamma   90.00
#
_symmetry.space_group_name_H-M   'P 1'
#
loop_
_entity.id
_entity.type
_entity.pdbx_description
1 polymer ?
#
loop_
_entity_poly.entity_id
_entity_poly.type
_entity_poly.pdbx_seq_one_letter_code
_entity_poly.pdbx_strand_id
1 'polypeptide(L)'
;MTVRISFILSSLAIASVAMAQSAFITNDSVAVFYPAHYDAKQHQPSPIFEQEPAAVNPLDAKWPLRVAFSQQNGHSIATIRVADDVDFYGTGEVTGPLRRNGRTIELWNVDTPAYGVDGGTHLYQSHPWVMGLRKDGTAFGIIADNTWRQKITTADHEVTFDSEGPAFRVFIIERQSPQALMQALVGLTGTMSLPPLWSLGYHQCKFTYYPDSKVMEVADKLRKHRIPSDVIWMDIDYMDGYRIFTFDPKGFSNPNRLNDYLHQNNFKSVYMIDPGVKVEKGYFVDDQGTAGDYWVKTRDGKPFEGDVWPGACHFPDFTRPEVRTWWATLYKDFMAKGVDGVWNDMNEPAVFGQKESTMPRDNQHLNGDGGAAGPHLRFHNVFGLNMVRASRQGLLLANPQKRPFILSRSNFLGGHRYAATWTGDNLSSPEQMKLSVPMTLTLGLSGQPFNGPDIGGFCENSNAELVAQWTALGVYFPFVRNHNTKGTIDQEPWAFDEKVLDVCRTAINRRYMLMPYIYTCFREASVDGMPVMRPLFMSNSKDLSLRNEDRAFLLGADLMVRPQWAADVAQPDGGSWQKLTLEANTDSYQAELRQRPGSIIPLANLAQSTAEMRTDSLTLLVCVDANGQAEGQLYEDAGDGFDYQKGQYRLTEMKAVKLKNQLKVTLTQKDGQLAPVQRQLRIGYVNGGRVKYSAWKTGSEITVSIK
;
A
#
# COMPACT_ATOMS: atom_id res chain seq x y z
N MET A 1 24.99 -73.37 0.08
CA MET A 1 25.61 -72.16 -0.51
C MET A 1 24.60 -71.04 -0.38
N THR A 2 24.99 -69.97 0.29
CA THR A 2 24.14 -69.12 1.15
C THR A 2 23.49 -67.98 0.35
N VAL A 3 22.17 -67.82 0.46
CA VAL A 3 21.43 -66.62 0.02
C VAL A 3 21.44 -65.62 1.17
N ARG A 4 22.01 -64.43 0.97
CA ARG A 4 21.97 -63.31 1.93
C ARG A 4 20.81 -62.37 1.56
N ILE A 5 19.91 -62.19 2.51
CA ILE A 5 18.87 -61.16 2.53
C ILE A 5 19.48 -59.90 3.14
N SER A 6 19.46 -58.77 2.42
CA SER A 6 19.79 -57.46 2.96
C SER A 6 18.50 -56.72 3.33
N PHE A 7 18.34 -56.42 4.61
CA PHE A 7 17.33 -55.50 5.13
C PHE A 7 17.81 -54.06 4.94
N ILE A 8 16.99 -53.21 4.30
CA ILE A 8 17.15 -51.76 4.29
C ILE A 8 16.35 -51.22 5.47
N LEU A 9 17.03 -50.66 6.47
CA LEU A 9 16.40 -49.85 7.52
C LEU A 9 16.10 -48.46 6.97
N SER A 10 14.83 -48.10 6.85
CA SER A 10 14.38 -46.72 6.72
C SER A 10 14.34 -46.08 8.12
N SER A 11 15.18 -45.07 8.34
CA SER A 11 15.11 -44.22 9.53
C SER A 11 13.90 -43.28 9.42
N LEU A 12 12.84 -43.56 10.17
CA LEU A 12 11.78 -42.58 10.45
C LEU A 12 12.37 -41.49 11.35
N ALA A 13 12.49 -40.27 10.82
CA ALA A 13 12.70 -39.09 11.65
C ALA A 13 11.41 -38.81 12.45
N ILE A 14 11.47 -38.98 13.77
CA ILE A 14 10.36 -38.65 14.67
C ILE A 14 10.34 -37.13 14.79
N ALA A 15 9.36 -36.47 14.15
CA ALA A 15 9.08 -35.06 14.36
C ALA A 15 8.51 -34.89 15.79
N SER A 16 9.23 -34.20 16.67
CA SER A 16 8.71 -33.80 17.97
C SER A 16 7.76 -32.61 17.81
N VAL A 17 6.46 -32.86 17.88
CA VAL A 17 5.44 -31.81 17.93
C VAL A 17 5.31 -31.34 19.38
N ALA A 18 5.65 -30.09 19.67
CA ALA A 18 5.45 -29.49 20.99
C ALA A 18 4.36 -28.42 20.91
N MET A 19 3.40 -28.45 21.84
CA MET A 19 2.48 -27.32 22.04
C MET A 19 3.27 -26.09 22.52
N ALA A 20 2.73 -24.89 22.29
CA ALA A 20 3.29 -23.64 22.84
C ALA A 20 3.69 -23.82 24.31
N GLN A 21 4.93 -23.46 24.65
CA GLN A 21 5.46 -23.66 26.02
C GLN A 21 4.92 -22.62 27.00
N SER A 22 4.68 -21.40 26.51
CA SER A 22 3.94 -20.39 27.25
C SER A 22 3.05 -19.61 26.30
N ALA A 23 1.87 -19.24 26.78
CA ALA A 23 0.96 -18.37 26.07
C ALA A 23 0.18 -17.47 27.03
N PHE A 24 -0.13 -16.27 26.57
CA PHE A 24 -0.87 -15.27 27.33
C PHE A 24 -1.73 -14.43 26.40
N ILE A 25 -2.68 -13.70 26.97
CA ILE A 25 -3.43 -12.65 26.25
C ILE A 25 -2.87 -11.28 26.59
N THR A 26 -2.73 -10.42 25.58
CA THR A 26 -2.28 -9.02 25.75
C THR A 26 -3.46 -8.08 25.94
N ASN A 27 -4.66 -8.51 25.52
CA ASN A 27 -5.95 -7.87 25.72
C ASN A 27 -7.04 -8.92 25.41
N ASP A 28 -8.31 -8.52 25.38
CA ASP A 28 -9.46 -9.41 25.17
C ASP A 28 -9.52 -10.11 23.80
N SER A 29 -8.50 -9.92 22.94
CA SER A 29 -8.56 -10.33 21.54
C SER A 29 -7.26 -10.69 20.86
N VAL A 30 -6.14 -10.59 21.57
CA VAL A 30 -4.84 -10.96 21.05
C VAL A 30 -4.19 -11.92 22.03
N ALA A 31 -3.87 -13.11 21.53
CA ALA A 31 -3.09 -14.12 22.23
C ALA A 31 -1.69 -14.22 21.61
N VAL A 32 -0.69 -14.48 22.45
CA VAL A 32 0.70 -14.67 22.05
C VAL A 32 1.16 -16.04 22.48
N PHE A 33 1.83 -16.75 21.59
CA PHE A 33 2.31 -18.11 21.79
C PHE A 33 3.83 -18.15 21.59
N TYR A 34 4.55 -18.67 22.59
CA TYR A 34 6.00 -18.79 22.56
C TYR A 34 6.42 -20.26 22.43
N PRO A 35 7.41 -20.56 21.56
CA PRO A 35 8.08 -21.85 21.53
C PRO A 35 9.10 -21.97 22.67
N ALA A 36 9.63 -23.17 22.84
CA ALA A 36 10.55 -23.54 23.90
C ALA A 36 11.88 -22.77 23.95
N HIS A 37 12.41 -22.52 22.76
CA HIS A 37 13.75 -22.03 22.56
C HIS A 37 13.72 -20.64 21.94
N TYR A 38 12.70 -19.84 22.30
CA TYR A 38 12.58 -18.47 21.84
C TYR A 38 13.74 -17.63 22.41
N ASP A 39 14.53 -17.02 21.53
CA ASP A 39 15.57 -16.06 21.89
C ASP A 39 15.13 -14.65 21.51
N ALA A 40 14.75 -13.86 22.52
CA ALA A 40 14.34 -12.47 22.32
C ALA A 40 15.41 -11.64 21.58
N LYS A 41 16.72 -11.92 21.73
CA LYS A 41 17.77 -11.15 21.03
C LYS A 41 17.75 -11.33 19.51
N GLN A 42 17.13 -12.41 19.02
CA GLN A 42 16.99 -12.72 17.60
C GLN A 42 15.73 -12.08 16.97
N HIS A 43 14.75 -11.71 17.78
CA HIS A 43 13.44 -11.25 17.29
C HIS A 43 13.05 -9.85 17.76
N GLN A 44 13.64 -9.36 18.85
CA GLN A 44 13.29 -8.09 19.47
C GLN A 44 14.39 -7.02 19.29
N PRO A 45 13.99 -5.73 19.19
CA PRO A 45 12.61 -5.26 19.02
C PRO A 45 12.04 -5.70 17.67
N SER A 46 10.77 -6.11 17.65
CA SER A 46 10.13 -6.52 16.41
C SER A 46 9.82 -5.29 15.54
N PRO A 47 10.09 -5.32 14.23
CA PRO A 47 9.71 -4.24 13.32
C PRO A 47 8.19 -4.18 13.07
N ILE A 48 7.46 -5.26 13.36
CA ILE A 48 6.01 -5.36 13.11
C ILE A 48 5.24 -4.42 14.02
N PHE A 49 5.57 -4.44 15.31
CA PHE A 49 4.77 -3.77 16.34
C PHE A 49 5.20 -2.33 16.57
N GLU A 50 4.25 -1.45 16.80
CA GLU A 50 4.53 -0.07 17.24
C GLU A 50 5.09 -0.07 18.66
N GLN A 51 4.53 -0.93 19.52
CA GLN A 51 4.99 -1.17 20.88
C GLN A 51 4.95 -2.66 21.15
N GLU A 52 5.94 -3.14 21.91
CA GLU A 52 6.04 -4.54 22.28
C GLU A 52 4.82 -4.97 23.13
N PRO A 53 3.99 -5.93 22.67
CA PRO A 53 2.77 -6.30 23.38
C PRO A 53 3.04 -6.96 24.73
N ALA A 54 2.52 -6.36 25.81
CA ALA A 54 2.71 -6.84 27.17
C ALA A 54 1.71 -7.97 27.54
N ALA A 55 2.16 -8.90 28.38
CA ALA A 55 1.28 -9.92 28.95
C ALA A 55 0.32 -9.30 29.98
N VAL A 56 -0.99 -9.59 29.84
CA VAL A 56 -2.02 -9.10 30.76
C VAL A 56 -2.60 -10.24 31.59
N ASN A 57 -3.04 -11.33 30.95
CA ASN A 57 -3.59 -12.50 31.63
C ASN A 57 -3.07 -13.81 31.01
N PRO A 58 -3.13 -14.94 31.74
CA PRO A 58 -2.93 -16.27 31.15
C PRO A 58 -3.88 -16.53 29.99
N LEU A 59 -3.48 -17.38 29.04
CA LEU A 59 -4.33 -17.77 27.92
C LEU A 59 -5.59 -18.50 28.43
N ASP A 60 -6.78 -18.07 27.99
CA ASP A 60 -8.02 -18.77 28.26
C ASP A 60 -8.00 -20.17 27.62
N ALA A 61 -8.36 -21.20 28.40
CA ALA A 61 -8.54 -22.56 27.90
C ALA A 61 -9.54 -22.62 26.72
N LYS A 62 -10.51 -21.71 26.64
CA LYS A 62 -11.50 -21.59 25.57
C LYS A 62 -11.03 -20.79 24.36
N TRP A 63 -9.81 -20.25 24.34
CA TRP A 63 -9.29 -19.54 23.18
C TRP A 63 -9.42 -20.41 21.91
N PRO A 64 -9.94 -19.92 20.78
CA PRO A 64 -10.35 -20.83 19.69
C PRO A 64 -9.20 -21.55 19.00
N LEU A 65 -8.05 -20.89 18.82
CA LEU A 65 -6.91 -21.41 18.07
C LEU A 65 -5.73 -21.76 18.97
N ARG A 66 -4.87 -22.67 18.51
CA ARG A 66 -3.62 -23.06 19.18
C ARG A 66 -2.49 -23.12 18.17
N VAL A 67 -1.28 -22.99 18.67
CA VAL A 67 -0.05 -23.09 17.88
C VAL A 67 0.74 -24.31 18.33
N ALA A 68 1.05 -25.18 17.37
CA ALA A 68 2.00 -26.26 17.53
C ALA A 68 3.34 -25.81 16.93
N PHE A 69 4.41 -25.90 17.72
CA PHE A 69 5.75 -25.59 17.27
C PHE A 69 6.56 -26.87 17.09
N SER A 70 7.36 -26.92 16.03
CA SER A 70 8.27 -28.04 15.76
C SER A 70 9.53 -27.54 15.06
N GLN A 71 10.53 -28.42 15.00
CA GLN A 71 11.73 -28.20 14.17
C GLN A 71 11.88 -29.35 13.19
N GLN A 72 12.20 -29.02 11.94
CA GLN A 72 12.43 -30.02 10.90
C GLN A 72 13.54 -29.52 9.97
N ASN A 73 14.55 -30.35 9.71
CA ASN A 73 15.67 -30.02 8.82
C ASN A 73 16.37 -28.68 9.16
N GLY A 74 16.44 -28.32 10.44
CA GLY A 74 17.02 -27.04 10.90
C GLY A 74 16.07 -25.84 10.80
N HIS A 75 14.88 -26.01 10.24
CA HIS A 75 13.86 -24.97 10.19
C HIS A 75 13.00 -24.97 11.45
N SER A 76 12.54 -23.78 11.83
CA SER A 76 11.53 -23.60 12.88
C SER A 76 10.15 -23.50 12.24
N ILE A 77 9.21 -24.33 12.70
CA ILE A 77 7.87 -24.44 12.12
C ILE A 77 6.83 -24.08 13.18
N ALA A 78 5.85 -23.26 12.79
CA ALA A 78 4.64 -23.01 13.56
C ALA A 78 3.41 -23.40 12.75
N THR A 79 2.58 -24.27 13.32
CA THR A 79 1.40 -24.83 12.67
C THR A 79 0.15 -24.49 13.48
N ILE A 80 -0.85 -23.93 12.81
CA ILE A 80 -2.13 -23.52 13.39
C ILE A 80 -3.23 -24.27 12.66
N ARG A 81 -3.87 -25.21 13.36
CA ARG A 81 -5.03 -25.93 12.83
C ARG A 81 -6.28 -25.09 13.01
N VAL A 82 -7.10 -25.06 11.96
CA VAL A 82 -8.37 -24.34 11.94
C VAL A 82 -9.51 -25.33 11.70
N ALA A 83 -10.73 -24.97 12.07
CA ALA A 83 -11.91 -25.78 11.77
C ALA A 83 -12.14 -25.89 10.24
N ASP A 84 -12.93 -26.89 9.84
CA ASP A 84 -12.89 -27.42 8.47
C ASP A 84 -13.48 -26.53 7.34
N ASP A 85 -13.67 -25.23 7.57
CA ASP A 85 -14.25 -24.31 6.59
C ASP A 85 -13.86 -22.84 6.85
N VAL A 86 -12.63 -22.47 6.47
CA VAL A 86 -12.12 -21.09 6.57
C VAL A 86 -11.64 -20.59 5.21
N ASP A 87 -11.98 -19.35 4.86
CA ASP A 87 -11.38 -18.66 3.72
C ASP A 87 -10.16 -17.86 4.20
N PHE A 88 -9.00 -18.06 3.56
CA PHE A 88 -7.77 -17.35 3.89
C PHE A 88 -7.49 -16.18 2.95
N TYR A 89 -6.95 -15.10 3.50
CA TYR A 89 -6.59 -13.86 2.82
C TYR A 89 -5.30 -13.25 3.40
N GLY A 90 -4.81 -12.18 2.80
CA GLY A 90 -3.58 -11.50 3.24
C GLY A 90 -2.36 -12.14 2.60
N THR A 91 -1.30 -12.42 3.36
CA THR A 91 0.00 -12.93 2.88
C THR A 91 0.90 -11.91 2.17
N GLY A 92 0.60 -10.61 2.25
CA GLY A 92 1.48 -9.54 1.76
C GLY A 92 1.34 -9.26 0.26
N GLU A 93 2.46 -9.01 -0.39
CA GLU A 93 2.51 -8.69 -1.82
C GLU A 93 2.79 -9.96 -2.63
N VAL A 94 1.76 -10.48 -3.29
CA VAL A 94 1.84 -11.73 -4.05
C VAL A 94 0.87 -11.72 -5.23
N THR A 95 1.17 -12.51 -6.25
CA THR A 95 0.25 -12.71 -7.38
C THR A 95 -0.85 -13.75 -7.06
N GLY A 96 -1.76 -13.92 -8.02
CA GLY A 96 -2.83 -14.90 -7.97
C GLY A 96 -4.15 -14.36 -7.41
N PRO A 97 -5.10 -15.25 -7.09
CA PRO A 97 -6.42 -14.85 -6.61
C PRO A 97 -6.35 -14.25 -5.20
N LEU A 98 -7.37 -13.45 -4.88
CA LEU A 98 -7.54 -12.85 -3.55
C LEU A 98 -7.62 -13.90 -2.43
N ARG A 99 -8.38 -14.98 -2.67
CA ARG A 99 -8.49 -16.10 -1.73
C ARG A 99 -7.23 -16.98 -1.79
N ARG A 100 -6.65 -17.24 -0.62
CA ARG A 100 -5.34 -17.88 -0.45
C ARG A 100 -5.39 -19.36 -0.06
N ASN A 101 -6.55 -20.00 0.00
CA ASN A 101 -6.63 -21.45 0.27
C ASN A 101 -5.81 -22.27 -0.75
N GLY A 102 -5.10 -23.28 -0.27
CA GLY A 102 -4.24 -24.15 -1.07
C GLY A 102 -2.98 -23.47 -1.62
N ARG A 103 -2.58 -22.31 -1.08
CA ARG A 103 -1.40 -21.57 -1.56
C ARG A 103 -0.21 -21.75 -0.63
N THR A 104 0.97 -21.70 -1.23
CA THR A 104 2.24 -21.50 -0.51
C THR A 104 2.90 -20.27 -1.11
N ILE A 105 3.32 -19.36 -0.24
CA ILE A 105 4.06 -18.17 -0.62
C ILE A 105 5.38 -18.12 0.14
N GLU A 106 6.34 -17.38 -0.39
CA GLU A 106 7.64 -17.20 0.22
C GLU A 106 7.80 -15.74 0.69
N LEU A 107 8.40 -15.58 1.86
CA LEU A 107 8.76 -14.29 2.45
C LEU A 107 10.26 -14.08 2.25
N TRP A 108 10.59 -13.60 1.07
CA TRP A 108 11.95 -13.23 0.66
C TRP A 108 11.81 -12.16 -0.42
N ASN A 109 12.12 -10.91 -0.09
CA ASN A 109 11.92 -9.78 -0.99
C ASN A 109 12.88 -9.89 -2.20
N VAL A 110 12.36 -9.80 -3.42
CA VAL A 110 13.18 -9.99 -4.62
C VAL A 110 12.84 -8.98 -5.70
N ASP A 111 13.85 -8.55 -6.43
CA ASP A 111 13.68 -7.82 -7.68
C ASP A 111 13.24 -8.80 -8.79
N THR A 112 11.96 -8.72 -9.17
CA THR A 112 11.33 -9.64 -10.11
C THR A 112 10.45 -8.90 -11.14
N PRO A 113 11.07 -8.22 -12.13
CA PRO A 113 10.31 -7.53 -13.16
C PRO A 113 9.36 -8.46 -13.90
N ALA A 114 8.21 -7.92 -14.29
CA ALA A 114 7.06 -8.63 -14.85
C ALA A 114 6.51 -9.78 -13.98
N TYR A 115 6.90 -9.88 -12.71
CA TYR A 115 6.56 -10.97 -11.79
C TYR A 115 7.06 -12.35 -12.25
N GLY A 116 8.19 -12.38 -12.95
CA GLY A 116 8.70 -13.59 -13.59
C GLY A 116 9.28 -14.66 -12.67
N VAL A 117 9.71 -14.32 -11.45
CA VAL A 117 10.34 -15.26 -10.51
C VAL A 117 9.28 -16.13 -9.82
N ASP A 118 9.46 -17.45 -9.85
CA ASP A 118 8.64 -18.45 -9.16
C ASP A 118 7.11 -18.26 -9.29
N GLY A 119 6.68 -17.78 -10.46
CA GLY A 119 5.26 -17.49 -10.75
C GLY A 119 4.65 -16.37 -9.90
N GLY A 120 5.46 -15.50 -9.30
CA GLY A 120 5.04 -14.40 -8.43
C GLY A 120 4.62 -14.85 -7.02
N THR A 121 5.17 -15.97 -6.55
CA THR A 121 4.93 -16.51 -5.19
C THR A 121 5.70 -15.77 -4.09
N HIS A 122 6.67 -14.94 -4.46
CA HIS A 122 7.26 -13.88 -3.65
C HIS A 122 7.63 -12.71 -4.58
N LEU A 123 7.48 -11.49 -4.07
CA LEU A 123 7.70 -10.24 -4.81
C LEU A 123 8.56 -9.30 -3.95
N TYR A 124 8.22 -8.03 -3.86
CA TYR A 124 9.08 -7.00 -3.29
C TYR A 124 8.87 -6.82 -1.77
N GLN A 125 7.73 -7.27 -1.22
CA GLN A 125 7.39 -7.12 0.21
C GLN A 125 7.02 -8.42 0.91
N SER A 126 7.42 -8.51 2.19
CA SER A 126 7.15 -9.66 3.05
C SER A 126 6.25 -9.30 4.22
N HIS A 127 5.09 -9.96 4.31
CA HIS A 127 4.15 -9.76 5.42
C HIS A 127 3.86 -11.13 6.05
N PRO A 128 4.43 -11.45 7.22
CA PRO A 128 4.19 -12.73 7.90
C PRO A 128 2.82 -12.75 8.58
N TRP A 129 1.76 -12.54 7.80
CA TRP A 129 0.38 -12.32 8.21
C TRP A 129 -0.59 -13.15 7.37
N VAL A 130 -1.53 -13.80 8.05
CA VAL A 130 -2.67 -14.48 7.44
C VAL A 130 -3.95 -14.02 8.12
N MET A 131 -4.94 -13.65 7.31
CA MET A 131 -6.31 -13.44 7.75
C MET A 131 -7.14 -14.68 7.43
N GLY A 132 -7.91 -15.17 8.39
CA GLY A 132 -8.91 -16.21 8.20
C GLY A 132 -10.32 -15.70 8.46
N LEU A 133 -11.27 -16.06 7.60
CA LEU A 133 -12.66 -15.63 7.70
C LEU A 133 -13.60 -16.85 7.72
N ARG A 134 -14.31 -17.04 8.83
CA ARG A 134 -15.20 -18.19 9.06
C ARG A 134 -16.55 -17.98 8.36
N LYS A 135 -17.30 -19.07 8.15
CA LYS A 135 -18.62 -19.04 7.49
C LYS A 135 -19.64 -18.15 8.20
N ASP A 136 -19.54 -18.00 9.52
CA ASP A 136 -20.43 -17.14 10.32
C ASP A 136 -20.07 -15.63 10.25
N GLY A 137 -19.03 -15.28 9.49
CA GLY A 137 -18.56 -13.90 9.32
C GLY A 137 -17.56 -13.42 10.37
N THR A 138 -17.26 -14.23 11.40
CA THR A 138 -16.18 -13.95 12.36
C THR A 138 -14.81 -14.16 11.71
N ALA A 139 -13.81 -13.42 12.18
CA ALA A 139 -12.50 -13.37 11.57
C ALA A 139 -11.39 -13.53 12.60
N PHE A 140 -10.28 -14.13 12.17
CA PHE A 140 -9.06 -14.21 12.96
C PHE A 140 -7.85 -13.83 12.12
N GLY A 141 -6.77 -13.44 12.80
CA GLY A 141 -5.50 -13.07 12.20
C GLY A 141 -4.35 -13.82 12.84
N ILE A 142 -3.34 -14.20 12.06
CA ILE A 142 -2.14 -14.87 12.55
C ILE A 142 -0.92 -14.10 12.09
N ILE A 143 -0.07 -13.67 13.03
CA ILE A 143 1.23 -13.05 12.75
C ILE A 143 2.33 -14.01 13.22
N ALA A 144 3.26 -14.37 12.34
CA ALA A 144 4.53 -14.96 12.73
C ALA A 144 5.55 -13.82 12.95
N ASP A 145 5.95 -13.58 14.20
CA ASP A 145 6.86 -12.48 14.51
C ASP A 145 8.31 -12.86 14.23
N ASN A 146 8.69 -12.76 12.96
CA ASN A 146 9.98 -13.21 12.48
C ASN A 146 10.38 -12.47 11.20
N THR A 147 11.64 -12.04 11.11
CA THR A 147 12.18 -11.29 9.95
C THR A 147 13.00 -12.15 8.99
N TRP A 148 13.31 -13.38 9.39
CA TRP A 148 14.07 -14.33 8.59
C TRP A 148 13.29 -14.76 7.35
N ARG A 149 13.95 -15.46 6.42
CA ARG A 149 13.28 -16.12 5.31
C ARG A 149 12.26 -17.13 5.81
N GLN A 150 11.05 -17.09 5.24
CA GLN A 150 9.95 -17.97 5.63
C GLN A 150 9.11 -18.41 4.44
N LYS A 151 8.33 -19.47 4.63
CA LYS A 151 7.20 -19.83 3.77
C LYS A 151 5.92 -19.83 4.59
N ILE A 152 4.85 -19.34 3.97
CA ILE A 152 3.48 -19.46 4.51
C ILE A 152 2.74 -20.44 3.63
N THR A 153 2.19 -21.50 4.22
CA THR A 153 1.27 -22.43 3.55
C THR A 153 -0.10 -22.33 4.19
N THR A 154 -1.13 -22.04 3.39
CA THR A 154 -2.54 -21.95 3.81
C THR A 154 -3.32 -23.12 3.22
N ALA A 155 -3.20 -24.29 3.84
CA ALA A 155 -3.97 -25.49 3.48
C ALA A 155 -5.42 -25.40 3.99
N ASP A 156 -6.28 -26.33 3.58
CA ASP A 156 -7.73 -26.23 3.86
C ASP A 156 -8.08 -26.14 5.35
N HIS A 157 -7.32 -26.81 6.22
CA HIS A 157 -7.58 -26.88 7.67
C HIS A 157 -6.37 -26.48 8.51
N GLU A 158 -5.38 -25.83 7.88
CA GLU A 158 -4.09 -25.58 8.53
C GLU A 158 -3.37 -24.39 7.91
N VAL A 159 -2.80 -23.54 8.76
CA VAL A 159 -1.81 -22.53 8.38
C VAL A 159 -0.47 -22.92 8.96
N THR A 160 0.56 -23.00 8.11
CA THR A 160 1.93 -23.34 8.52
C THR A 160 2.89 -22.22 8.12
N PHE A 161 3.69 -21.78 9.08
CA PHE A 161 4.85 -20.91 8.88
C PHE A 161 6.10 -21.74 9.04
N ASP A 162 6.91 -21.83 8.00
CA ASP A 162 8.18 -22.55 7.96
C ASP A 162 9.32 -21.55 7.81
N SER A 163 10.24 -21.47 8.78
CA SER A 163 11.33 -20.48 8.80
C SER A 163 12.71 -21.12 8.79
N GLU A 164 13.61 -20.55 7.97
CA GLU A 164 15.05 -20.83 8.01
C GLU A 164 15.74 -20.22 9.26
N GLY A 165 15.00 -19.51 10.11
CA GLY A 165 15.49 -18.86 11.33
C GLY A 165 15.26 -19.64 12.62
N PRO A 166 15.67 -19.05 13.77
CA PRO A 166 15.44 -19.61 15.10
C PRO A 166 13.94 -19.62 15.46
N ALA A 167 13.63 -20.25 16.59
CA ALA A 167 12.26 -20.42 17.05
C ALA A 167 11.58 -19.07 17.34
N PHE A 168 10.49 -18.78 16.64
CA PHE A 168 9.78 -17.50 16.68
C PHE A 168 8.41 -17.63 17.36
N ARG A 169 7.91 -16.51 17.88
CA ARG A 169 6.58 -16.44 18.51
C ARG A 169 5.48 -16.14 17.49
N VAL A 170 4.25 -16.51 17.84
CA VAL A 170 3.07 -16.29 17.00
C VAL A 170 2.01 -15.51 17.76
N PHE A 171 1.40 -14.53 17.10
CA PHE A 171 0.25 -13.79 17.60
C PHE A 171 -1.01 -14.26 16.89
N ILE A 172 -2.10 -14.45 17.64
CA ILE A 172 -3.42 -14.75 17.10
C ILE A 172 -4.41 -13.69 17.56
N ILE A 173 -5.12 -13.09 16.62
CA ILE A 173 -6.15 -12.09 16.84
C ILE A 173 -7.52 -12.71 16.58
N GLU A 174 -8.51 -12.51 17.45
CA GLU A 174 -9.90 -13.00 17.28
C GLU A 174 -10.90 -11.84 17.31
N ARG A 175 -11.76 -11.75 16.28
CA ARG A 175 -12.70 -10.64 16.09
C ARG A 175 -14.02 -11.09 15.45
N GLN A 176 -15.06 -10.30 15.70
CA GLN A 176 -16.43 -10.58 15.25
C GLN A 176 -16.67 -10.23 13.77
N SER A 177 -15.74 -9.53 13.12
CA SER A 177 -15.83 -9.14 11.72
C SER A 177 -14.43 -8.87 11.12
N PRO A 178 -14.28 -8.93 9.78
CA PRO A 178 -13.01 -8.57 9.14
C PRO A 178 -12.61 -7.11 9.38
N GLN A 179 -13.57 -6.18 9.47
CA GLN A 179 -13.33 -4.78 9.84
C GLN A 179 -12.67 -4.67 11.22
N ALA A 180 -13.26 -5.32 12.23
CA ALA A 180 -12.73 -5.26 13.58
C ALA A 180 -11.38 -5.99 13.71
N LEU A 181 -11.10 -6.95 12.82
CA LEU A 181 -9.78 -7.58 12.67
C LEU A 181 -8.74 -6.60 12.13
N MET A 182 -9.05 -5.84 11.08
CA MET A 182 -8.13 -4.82 10.56
C MET A 182 -7.80 -3.75 11.61
N GLN A 183 -8.81 -3.28 12.35
CA GLN A 183 -8.61 -2.35 13.47
C GLN A 183 -7.73 -2.93 14.58
N ALA A 184 -7.86 -4.23 14.87
CA ALA A 184 -7.02 -4.91 15.84
C ALA A 184 -5.58 -5.10 15.34
N LEU A 185 -5.40 -5.37 14.05
CA LEU A 185 -4.08 -5.47 13.43
C LEU A 185 -3.31 -4.17 13.62
N VAL A 186 -3.90 -3.02 13.27
CA VAL A 186 -3.23 -1.71 13.47
C VAL A 186 -3.13 -1.29 14.93
N GLY A 187 -3.95 -1.85 15.83
CA GLY A 187 -3.72 -1.72 17.27
C GLY A 187 -2.41 -2.36 17.75
N LEU A 188 -1.84 -3.29 16.98
CA LEU A 188 -0.51 -3.87 17.21
C LEU A 188 0.56 -3.21 16.34
N THR A 189 0.25 -2.99 15.06
CA THR A 189 1.22 -2.55 14.05
C THR A 189 1.22 -1.04 13.82
N GLY A 190 0.43 -0.25 14.56
CA GLY A 190 0.22 1.18 14.29
C GLY A 190 -0.49 1.45 12.96
N THR A 191 -0.84 2.71 12.71
CA THR A 191 -1.50 3.15 11.47
C THR A 191 -0.54 3.87 10.53
N MET A 192 -0.94 4.04 9.27
CA MET A 192 -0.27 4.99 8.38
C MET A 192 -0.50 6.42 8.90
N SER A 193 0.47 7.32 8.72
CA SER A 193 0.17 8.76 8.85
C SER A 193 -0.74 9.21 7.72
N LEU A 194 -1.66 10.14 7.99
CA LEU A 194 -2.46 10.78 6.93
C LEU A 194 -1.50 11.40 5.89
N PRO A 195 -1.55 10.99 4.61
CA PRO A 195 -0.65 11.52 3.60
C PRO A 195 -1.01 12.97 3.25
N PRO A 196 -0.12 13.71 2.57
CA PRO A 196 -0.51 14.98 1.98
C PRO A 196 -1.55 14.74 0.88
N LEU A 197 -2.54 15.62 0.77
CA LEU A 197 -3.66 15.49 -0.17
C LEU A 197 -3.19 15.34 -1.62
N TRP A 198 -2.14 16.06 -2.00
CA TRP A 198 -1.58 16.01 -3.35
C TRP A 198 -1.08 14.62 -3.76
N SER A 199 -0.67 13.78 -2.81
CA SER A 199 -0.22 12.41 -3.13
C SER A 199 -1.38 11.48 -3.49
N LEU A 200 -2.62 11.94 -3.30
CA LEU A 200 -3.82 11.21 -3.73
C LEU A 200 -4.25 11.61 -5.14
N GLY A 201 -3.60 12.59 -5.76
CA GLY A 201 -3.88 13.00 -7.14
C GLY A 201 -3.53 11.93 -8.17
N TYR A 202 -3.47 12.34 -9.43
CA TYR A 202 -2.88 11.53 -10.51
C TYR A 202 -1.39 11.87 -10.65
N HIS A 203 -0.58 10.83 -10.83
CA HIS A 203 0.86 10.90 -10.93
C HIS A 203 1.32 10.46 -12.33
N GLN A 204 2.23 11.21 -12.93
CA GLN A 204 2.87 10.85 -14.21
C GLN A 204 4.35 10.55 -14.01
N CYS A 205 4.80 9.40 -14.49
CA CYS A 205 6.20 8.99 -14.50
C CYS A 205 6.53 8.30 -15.83
N LYS A 206 7.83 8.23 -16.12
CA LYS A 206 8.43 7.37 -17.14
C LYS A 206 9.89 7.23 -16.74
N PHE A 207 10.46 6.03 -16.88
CA PHE A 207 11.90 5.82 -16.92
C PHE A 207 12.34 6.12 -18.36
N THR A 208 12.97 7.24 -18.69
CA THR A 208 13.08 8.48 -17.92
C THR A 208 12.43 9.63 -18.71
N TYR A 209 12.15 10.75 -18.04
CA TYR A 209 12.11 12.05 -18.69
C TYR A 209 13.48 12.73 -18.57
N TYR A 210 14.18 12.87 -19.70
CA TYR A 210 15.49 13.53 -19.74
C TYR A 210 15.65 14.34 -21.03
N PRO A 211 16.21 15.56 -20.98
CA PRO A 211 16.61 16.31 -19.78
C PRO A 211 15.40 16.97 -19.07
N ASP A 212 15.64 17.84 -18.08
CA ASP A 212 14.62 18.59 -17.34
C ASP A 212 13.56 19.29 -18.21
N SER A 213 13.91 19.74 -19.42
CA SER A 213 12.96 20.32 -20.37
C SER A 213 11.86 19.37 -20.82
N LYS A 214 12.10 18.04 -20.80
CA LYS A 214 11.07 17.03 -21.04
C LYS A 214 10.08 16.93 -19.88
N VAL A 215 10.55 17.09 -18.65
CA VAL A 215 9.67 17.17 -17.47
C VAL A 215 8.73 18.38 -17.59
N MET A 216 9.26 19.55 -17.97
CA MET A 216 8.44 20.75 -18.19
C MET A 216 7.45 20.57 -19.35
N GLU A 217 7.86 19.93 -20.45
CA GLU A 217 6.96 19.62 -21.58
C GLU A 217 5.79 18.72 -21.17
N VAL A 218 6.02 17.71 -20.32
CA VAL A 218 4.96 16.85 -19.77
C VAL A 218 4.00 17.64 -18.89
N ALA A 219 4.51 18.51 -18.02
CA ALA A 219 3.68 19.40 -17.19
C ALA A 219 2.77 20.29 -18.04
N ASP A 220 3.33 20.94 -19.07
CA ASP A 220 2.59 21.77 -20.02
C ASP A 220 1.52 20.96 -20.75
N LYS A 221 1.82 19.73 -21.19
CA LYS A 221 0.86 18.87 -21.88
C LYS A 221 -0.29 18.43 -20.99
N LEU A 222 -0.04 18.05 -19.73
CA LEU A 222 -1.11 17.71 -18.76
C LEU A 222 -2.10 18.88 -18.63
N ARG A 223 -1.58 20.11 -18.45
CA ARG A 223 -2.42 21.31 -18.34
C ARG A 223 -3.11 21.66 -19.65
N LYS A 224 -2.40 21.61 -20.78
CA LYS A 224 -2.96 21.85 -22.13
C LYS A 224 -4.12 20.92 -22.45
N HIS A 225 -3.98 19.63 -22.13
CA HIS A 225 -5.01 18.62 -22.38
C HIS A 225 -6.07 18.54 -21.27
N ARG A 226 -6.01 19.44 -20.27
CA ARG A 226 -6.93 19.52 -19.13
C ARG A 226 -7.06 18.20 -18.39
N ILE A 227 -5.94 17.55 -18.13
CA ILE A 227 -5.84 16.32 -17.36
C ILE A 227 -5.44 16.70 -15.93
N PRO A 228 -6.33 16.55 -14.94
CA PRO A 228 -6.00 16.82 -13.56
C PRO A 228 -4.81 15.98 -13.09
N SER A 229 -3.77 16.62 -12.56
CA SER A 229 -2.51 15.97 -12.18
C SER A 229 -1.81 16.75 -11.09
N ASP A 230 -1.20 16.04 -10.13
CA ASP A 230 -0.53 16.64 -8.98
C ASP A 230 0.97 16.35 -8.93
N VAL A 231 1.45 15.25 -9.53
CA VAL A 231 2.85 14.82 -9.35
C VAL A 231 3.50 14.40 -10.66
N ILE A 232 4.74 14.87 -10.87
CA ILE A 232 5.64 14.38 -11.91
C ILE A 232 6.89 13.82 -11.24
N TRP A 233 7.32 12.65 -11.70
CA TRP A 233 8.40 11.88 -11.10
C TRP A 233 9.68 12.00 -11.91
N MET A 234 10.80 11.98 -11.20
CA MET A 234 12.14 11.98 -11.76
C MET A 234 12.78 10.62 -11.47
N ASP A 235 12.83 9.82 -12.54
CA ASP A 235 13.49 8.52 -12.58
C ASP A 235 15.02 8.67 -12.67
N ILE A 236 15.76 7.56 -12.65
CA ILE A 236 17.18 7.44 -12.31
C ILE A 236 18.13 8.40 -13.05
N ASP A 237 17.81 8.77 -14.29
CA ASP A 237 18.68 9.58 -15.17
C ASP A 237 18.82 11.05 -14.70
N TYR A 238 18.10 11.48 -13.66
CA TYR A 238 18.35 12.80 -13.06
C TYR A 238 19.68 12.88 -12.31
N MET A 239 20.24 11.74 -11.88
CA MET A 239 21.45 11.65 -11.05
C MET A 239 22.73 11.81 -11.89
N ASP A 240 23.78 12.38 -11.29
CA ASP A 240 25.10 12.49 -11.95
C ASP A 240 25.83 11.13 -11.92
N GLY A 241 25.74 10.39 -13.02
CA GLY A 241 26.33 9.06 -13.15
C GLY A 241 25.74 8.04 -12.17
N TYR A 242 24.43 8.15 -11.92
CA TYR A 242 23.65 7.33 -10.97
C TYR A 242 24.15 7.39 -9.52
N ARG A 243 24.88 8.45 -9.16
CA ARG A 243 25.23 8.73 -7.76
C ARG A 243 24.03 9.35 -7.05
N ILE A 244 23.49 8.64 -6.06
CA ILE A 244 22.37 9.13 -5.25
C ILE A 244 22.68 10.48 -4.59
N PHE A 245 21.64 11.29 -4.33
CA PHE A 245 21.75 12.65 -3.78
C PHE A 245 22.55 13.64 -4.64
N THR A 246 22.71 13.36 -5.94
CA THR A 246 23.31 14.29 -6.91
C THR A 246 22.34 14.60 -8.04
N PHE A 247 22.64 15.61 -8.84
CA PHE A 247 21.89 15.97 -10.03
C PHE A 247 22.85 16.07 -11.21
N ASP A 248 22.49 15.49 -12.35
CA ASP A 248 23.30 15.54 -13.57
C ASP A 248 23.53 16.99 -14.01
N PRO A 249 24.79 17.46 -14.07
CA PRO A 249 25.10 18.85 -14.39
C PRO A 249 24.74 19.25 -15.83
N LYS A 250 24.37 18.30 -16.71
CA LYS A 250 23.96 18.60 -18.09
C LYS A 250 22.45 18.67 -18.24
N GLY A 251 21.75 17.58 -17.94
CA GLY A 251 20.30 17.43 -18.12
C GLY A 251 19.47 17.95 -16.96
N PHE A 252 20.04 18.05 -15.76
CA PHE A 252 19.37 18.52 -14.54
C PHE A 252 20.23 19.58 -13.81
N SER A 253 20.87 20.46 -14.59
CA SER A 253 21.83 21.45 -14.10
C SER A 253 21.27 22.45 -13.07
N ASN A 254 19.96 22.68 -13.04
CA ASN A 254 19.29 23.59 -12.11
C ASN A 254 17.98 23.00 -11.58
N PRO A 255 18.04 22.07 -10.61
CA PRO A 255 16.84 21.41 -10.08
C PRO A 255 15.89 22.38 -9.37
N ASN A 256 16.40 23.48 -8.79
CA ASN A 256 15.57 24.53 -8.18
C ASN A 256 14.62 25.12 -9.21
N ARG A 257 15.15 25.52 -10.38
CA ARG A 257 14.34 26.11 -11.46
C ARG A 257 13.24 25.14 -11.93
N LEU A 258 13.57 23.86 -12.06
CA LEU A 258 12.60 22.84 -12.45
C LEU A 258 11.48 22.73 -11.41
N ASN A 259 11.83 22.59 -10.14
CA ASN A 259 10.85 22.46 -9.06
C ASN A 259 10.00 23.71 -8.87
N ASP A 260 10.60 24.92 -8.97
CA ASP A 260 9.87 26.18 -8.94
C ASP A 260 8.84 26.26 -10.08
N TYR A 261 9.23 25.86 -11.29
CA TYR A 261 8.33 25.81 -12.44
C TYR A 261 7.17 24.81 -12.21
N LEU A 262 7.46 23.62 -11.67
CA LEU A 262 6.42 22.64 -11.33
C LEU A 262 5.47 23.19 -10.27
N HIS A 263 5.98 23.81 -9.20
CA HIS A 263 5.17 24.40 -8.14
C HIS A 263 4.28 25.53 -8.64
N GLN A 264 4.79 26.41 -9.53
CA GLN A 264 4.01 27.47 -10.17
C GLN A 264 2.84 26.95 -11.02
N ASN A 265 2.93 25.70 -11.48
CA ASN A 265 1.90 25.03 -12.26
C ASN A 265 1.08 24.01 -11.43
N ASN A 266 1.11 24.12 -10.10
CA ASN A 266 0.42 23.23 -9.15
C ASN A 266 0.82 21.76 -9.28
N PHE A 267 2.10 21.49 -9.56
CA PHE A 267 2.69 20.16 -9.48
C PHE A 267 3.61 20.02 -8.27
N LYS A 268 3.86 18.77 -7.89
CA LYS A 268 4.85 18.32 -6.93
C LYS A 268 5.87 17.43 -7.63
N SER A 269 7.09 17.41 -7.12
CA SER A 269 8.15 16.57 -7.65
C SER A 269 8.51 15.43 -6.70
N VAL A 270 8.69 14.24 -7.27
CA VAL A 270 9.14 13.06 -6.53
C VAL A 270 10.34 12.46 -7.23
N TYR A 271 11.43 12.25 -6.48
CA TYR A 271 12.70 11.78 -7.03
C TYR A 271 13.08 10.40 -6.47
N MET A 272 13.60 9.54 -7.34
CA MET A 272 14.11 8.22 -6.96
C MET A 272 15.40 8.28 -6.15
N ILE A 273 15.58 7.39 -5.18
CA ILE A 273 16.80 7.17 -4.39
C ILE A 273 16.97 5.68 -4.14
N ASP A 274 18.05 5.09 -4.66
CA ASP A 274 18.44 3.70 -4.44
C ASP A 274 19.27 3.51 -3.16
N PRO A 275 19.38 2.28 -2.63
CA PRO A 275 20.28 1.99 -1.51
C PRO A 275 21.75 1.82 -1.92
N GLY A 276 22.03 1.59 -3.21
CA GLY A 276 23.39 1.37 -3.71
C GLY A 276 24.17 2.68 -3.77
N VAL A 277 25.23 2.78 -2.96
CA VAL A 277 26.16 3.92 -2.98
C VAL A 277 27.35 3.57 -3.86
N LYS A 278 27.49 4.23 -5.01
CA LYS A 278 28.62 4.03 -5.93
C LYS A 278 29.96 4.07 -5.19
N VAL A 279 30.80 3.06 -5.39
CA VAL A 279 32.17 3.04 -4.89
C VAL A 279 33.03 3.98 -5.73
N GLU A 280 33.35 5.16 -5.18
CA GLU A 280 34.08 6.18 -5.90
C GLU A 280 34.74 7.16 -4.92
N LYS A 281 36.06 7.13 -4.85
CA LYS A 281 36.82 8.06 -4.00
C LYS A 281 36.54 9.51 -4.42
N GLY A 282 36.19 10.36 -3.45
CA GLY A 282 35.83 11.76 -3.68
C GLY A 282 34.33 11.98 -3.88
N TYR A 283 33.52 10.92 -3.97
CA TYR A 283 32.07 11.02 -3.88
C TYR A 283 31.66 11.06 -2.41
N PHE A 284 31.06 12.18 -1.99
CA PHE A 284 30.85 12.48 -0.58
C PHE A 284 30.05 11.42 0.19
N VAL A 285 29.10 10.72 -0.44
CA VAL A 285 28.30 9.68 0.24
C VAL A 285 29.17 8.45 0.53
N ASP A 286 29.97 8.02 -0.43
CA ASP A 286 30.90 6.89 -0.27
C ASP A 286 32.03 7.23 0.71
N ASP A 287 32.62 8.43 0.59
CA ASP A 287 33.65 8.92 1.50
C ASP A 287 33.13 8.97 2.96
N GLN A 288 31.92 9.51 3.18
CA GLN A 288 31.31 9.59 4.51
C GLN A 288 30.97 8.22 5.08
N GLY A 289 30.34 7.35 4.28
CA GLY A 289 29.95 6.02 4.77
C GLY A 289 31.15 5.12 5.02
N THR A 290 32.22 5.25 4.23
CA THR A 290 33.49 4.55 4.48
C THR A 290 34.18 5.07 5.73
N ALA A 291 34.24 6.39 5.93
CA ALA A 291 34.81 6.98 7.13
C ALA A 291 34.04 6.63 8.41
N GLY A 292 32.71 6.45 8.30
CA GLY A 292 31.83 6.04 9.40
C GLY A 292 31.73 4.54 9.66
N ASP A 293 32.36 3.70 8.81
CA ASP A 293 32.18 2.25 8.80
C ASP A 293 30.70 1.84 8.70
N TYR A 294 29.91 2.49 7.83
CA TYR A 294 28.45 2.36 7.76
C TYR A 294 27.94 1.23 6.85
N TRP A 295 28.83 0.49 6.20
CA TRP A 295 28.47 -0.50 5.19
C TRP A 295 28.10 -1.85 5.80
N VAL A 296 27.18 -2.56 5.13
CA VAL A 296 27.00 -4.00 5.31
C VAL A 296 28.33 -4.69 5.04
N LYS A 297 28.67 -5.71 5.84
CA LYS A 297 29.96 -6.38 5.73
C LYS A 297 29.82 -7.76 5.09
N THR A 298 30.86 -8.22 4.41
CA THR A 298 31.02 -9.63 4.08
C THR A 298 31.27 -10.45 5.33
N ARG A 299 31.19 -11.79 5.23
CA ARG A 299 31.53 -12.69 6.33
C ARG A 299 32.93 -12.46 6.91
N ASP A 300 33.88 -12.02 6.08
CA ASP A 300 35.26 -11.75 6.49
C ASP A 300 35.46 -10.33 7.05
N GLY A 301 34.38 -9.57 7.24
CA GLY A 301 34.39 -8.26 7.91
C GLY A 301 34.77 -7.07 7.03
N LYS A 302 34.86 -7.24 5.71
CA LYS A 302 35.09 -6.13 4.75
C LYS A 302 33.75 -5.52 4.32
N PRO A 303 33.68 -4.26 3.88
CA PRO A 303 32.50 -3.73 3.20
C PRO A 303 32.07 -4.66 2.05
N PHE A 304 30.77 -4.95 1.97
CA PHE A 304 30.21 -5.67 0.85
C PHE A 304 30.08 -4.74 -0.36
N GLU A 305 30.60 -5.19 -1.49
CA GLU A 305 30.50 -4.53 -2.80
C GLU A 305 29.62 -5.38 -3.72
N GLY A 306 28.62 -4.76 -4.34
CA GLY A 306 27.73 -5.40 -5.31
C GLY A 306 27.32 -4.43 -6.41
N ASP A 307 26.99 -4.95 -7.58
CA ASP A 307 26.67 -4.11 -8.75
C ASP A 307 25.18 -3.73 -8.78
N VAL A 308 24.91 -2.45 -9.04
CA VAL A 308 23.57 -1.91 -9.38
C VAL A 308 23.73 -0.89 -10.53
N TRP A 309 22.87 0.14 -10.64
CA TRP A 309 22.88 1.12 -11.72
C TRP A 309 24.22 1.83 -11.96
N PRO A 310 24.96 2.32 -10.94
CA PRO A 310 26.26 2.96 -11.17
C PRO A 310 27.43 1.96 -11.32
N GLY A 311 27.16 0.65 -11.37
CA GLY A 311 28.16 -0.41 -11.21
C GLY A 311 28.39 -0.73 -9.73
N ALA A 312 29.67 -0.91 -9.35
CA ALA A 312 30.07 -1.26 -7.99
C ALA A 312 29.50 -0.30 -6.94
N CYS A 313 28.78 -0.86 -5.96
CA CYS A 313 28.16 -0.13 -4.85
C CYS A 313 28.50 -0.75 -3.48
N HIS A 314 28.70 0.12 -2.49
CA HIS A 314 28.50 -0.22 -1.09
C HIS A 314 27.02 -0.06 -0.71
N PHE A 315 26.60 -0.74 0.36
CA PHE A 315 25.23 -0.68 0.86
C PHE A 315 25.20 -0.31 2.33
N PRO A 316 24.43 0.71 2.75
CA PRO A 316 24.31 1.07 4.16
C PRO A 316 23.72 -0.05 5.02
N ASP A 317 24.30 -0.30 6.19
CA ASP A 317 23.73 -1.19 7.19
C ASP A 317 22.61 -0.46 7.97
N PHE A 318 21.43 -0.37 7.37
CA PHE A 318 20.27 0.31 7.97
C PHE A 318 19.76 -0.34 9.26
N THR A 319 20.28 -1.50 9.68
CA THR A 319 19.98 -2.09 10.99
C THR A 319 20.56 -1.27 12.15
N ARG A 320 21.46 -0.33 11.86
CA ARG A 320 22.14 0.52 12.83
C ARG A 320 21.51 1.91 12.90
N PRO A 321 21.07 2.39 14.09
CA PRO A 321 20.48 3.72 14.26
C PRO A 321 21.36 4.87 13.78
N GLU A 322 22.67 4.78 13.97
CA GLU A 322 23.63 5.78 13.54
C GLU A 322 23.73 5.87 12.01
N VAL A 323 23.63 4.74 11.31
CA VAL A 323 23.61 4.68 9.84
C VAL A 323 22.32 5.31 9.31
N ARG A 324 21.17 5.00 9.92
CA ARG A 324 19.89 5.64 9.56
C ARG A 324 19.89 7.15 9.82
N THR A 325 20.54 7.58 10.90
CA THR A 325 20.70 9.00 11.23
C THR A 325 21.59 9.70 10.21
N TRP A 326 22.73 9.08 9.85
CA TRP A 326 23.61 9.59 8.78
C TRP A 326 22.85 9.70 7.45
N TRP A 327 22.16 8.65 7.03
CA TRP A 327 21.36 8.65 5.80
C TRP A 327 20.31 9.76 5.79
N ALA A 328 19.63 9.98 6.92
CA ALA A 328 18.67 11.07 7.07
C ALA A 328 19.31 12.46 6.84
N THR A 329 20.60 12.66 7.16
CA THR A 329 21.28 13.93 6.92
C THR A 329 21.49 14.24 5.44
N LEU A 330 21.58 13.22 4.58
CA LEU A 330 21.80 13.38 3.14
C LEU A 330 20.61 14.07 2.45
N TYR A 331 19.41 13.98 3.03
CA TYR A 331 18.22 14.64 2.50
C TYR A 331 18.20 16.15 2.67
N LYS A 332 19.01 16.73 3.57
CA LYS A 332 18.92 18.17 3.87
C LYS A 332 19.13 19.03 2.61
N ASP A 333 20.26 18.85 1.93
CA ASP A 333 20.62 19.66 0.77
C ASP A 333 19.84 19.23 -0.48
N PHE A 334 19.42 17.96 -0.54
CA PHE A 334 18.59 17.41 -1.60
C PHE A 334 17.18 18.01 -1.58
N MET A 335 16.51 17.98 -0.43
CA MET A 335 15.17 18.54 -0.23
C MET A 335 15.16 20.07 -0.35
N ALA A 336 16.26 20.74 0.00
CA ALA A 336 16.44 22.17 -0.22
C ALA A 336 16.39 22.58 -1.70
N LYS A 337 16.41 21.63 -2.64
CA LYS A 337 16.20 21.88 -4.08
C LYS A 337 14.74 22.00 -4.51
N GLY A 338 13.80 21.97 -3.57
CA GLY A 338 12.36 22.04 -3.85
C GLY A 338 11.71 20.68 -4.13
N VAL A 339 12.39 19.58 -3.78
CA VAL A 339 11.81 18.22 -3.84
C VAL A 339 10.66 18.10 -2.84
N ASP A 340 9.53 17.50 -3.24
CA ASP A 340 8.36 17.35 -2.36
C ASP A 340 8.22 15.94 -1.77
N GLY A 341 8.65 14.90 -2.48
CA GLY A 341 8.60 13.52 -2.02
C GLY A 341 9.74 12.66 -2.59
N VAL A 342 9.86 11.44 -2.08
CA VAL A 342 10.97 10.54 -2.43
C VAL A 342 10.46 9.15 -2.77
N TRP A 343 11.15 8.49 -3.68
CA TRP A 343 10.89 7.14 -4.12
C TRP A 343 12.09 6.26 -3.80
N ASN A 344 11.94 5.32 -2.88
CA ASN A 344 12.97 4.32 -2.60
C ASN A 344 12.75 3.09 -3.47
N ASP A 345 13.68 2.87 -4.40
CA ASP A 345 13.66 1.74 -5.34
C ASP A 345 14.87 0.82 -5.12
N MET A 346 14.85 -0.35 -5.75
CA MET A 346 15.93 -1.36 -5.68
C MET A 346 16.29 -1.80 -4.26
N ASN A 347 15.36 -1.63 -3.31
CA ASN A 347 15.63 -1.69 -1.88
C ASN A 347 15.20 -2.98 -1.19
N GLU A 348 15.06 -4.06 -1.96
CA GLU A 348 14.92 -5.42 -1.43
C GLU A 348 16.05 -5.87 -0.48
N PRO A 349 17.36 -5.64 -0.73
CA PRO A 349 18.02 -4.88 -1.81
C PRO A 349 18.34 -5.69 -3.05
N ALA A 350 18.19 -5.07 -4.23
CA ALA A 350 18.57 -5.65 -5.50
C ALA A 350 20.10 -5.59 -5.70
N VAL A 351 20.70 -6.69 -6.16
CA VAL A 351 22.12 -6.77 -6.55
C VAL A 351 22.24 -7.56 -7.84
N PHE A 352 22.77 -6.92 -8.88
CA PHE A 352 22.87 -7.50 -10.22
C PHE A 352 23.86 -8.66 -10.27
N GLY A 353 23.54 -9.67 -11.09
CA GLY A 353 24.41 -10.83 -11.31
C GLY A 353 24.51 -11.82 -10.15
N GLN A 354 23.80 -11.60 -9.04
CA GLN A 354 23.78 -12.51 -7.90
C GLN A 354 22.70 -13.59 -8.05
N LYS A 355 22.92 -14.76 -7.44
CA LYS A 355 22.05 -15.95 -7.57
C LYS A 355 20.58 -15.68 -7.19
N GLU A 356 20.36 -14.87 -6.16
CA GLU A 356 19.03 -14.53 -5.63
C GLU A 356 18.67 -13.06 -5.89
N SER A 357 19.35 -12.42 -6.84
CA SER A 357 19.23 -10.98 -7.14
C SER A 357 19.39 -10.07 -5.92
N THR A 358 20.12 -10.51 -4.90
CA THR A 358 20.36 -9.79 -3.65
C THR A 358 21.74 -10.12 -3.07
N MET A 359 22.06 -9.53 -1.92
CA MET A 359 23.32 -9.75 -1.21
C MET A 359 23.49 -11.22 -0.78
N PRO A 360 24.74 -11.72 -0.64
CA PRO A 360 25.00 -13.01 -0.03
C PRO A 360 24.34 -13.15 1.35
N ARG A 361 23.67 -14.29 1.58
CA ARG A 361 22.94 -14.56 2.82
C ARG A 361 23.79 -14.45 4.09
N ASP A 362 25.10 -14.69 3.99
CA ASP A 362 26.05 -14.66 5.10
C ASP A 362 26.78 -13.32 5.27
N ASN A 363 26.43 -12.29 4.49
CA ASN A 363 26.80 -10.92 4.80
C ASN A 363 26.35 -10.55 6.22
N GLN A 364 27.14 -9.76 6.92
CA GLN A 364 26.94 -9.44 8.33
C GLN A 364 26.37 -8.03 8.50
N HIS A 365 25.30 -7.95 9.29
CA HIS A 365 24.74 -6.72 9.82
C HIS A 365 25.06 -6.64 11.31
N LEU A 366 25.49 -5.47 11.78
CA LEU A 366 25.91 -5.32 13.17
C LEU A 366 24.71 -5.18 14.12
N ASN A 367 23.58 -4.68 13.62
CA ASN A 367 22.36 -4.39 14.37
C ASN A 367 22.59 -3.45 15.58
N GLY A 368 21.96 -2.28 15.56
CA GLY A 368 22.10 -1.29 16.64
C GLY A 368 20.82 -1.03 17.43
N ASP A 369 19.72 -1.70 17.10
CA ASP A 369 18.40 -1.47 17.72
C ASP A 369 18.18 -2.25 19.04
N GLY A 370 19.25 -2.70 19.70
CA GLY A 370 19.19 -3.48 20.95
C GLY A 370 19.06 -5.00 20.77
N GLY A 371 19.00 -5.47 19.51
CA GLY A 371 19.09 -6.89 19.15
C GLY A 371 20.52 -7.35 18.85
N ALA A 372 20.71 -8.65 18.61
CA ALA A 372 22.02 -9.18 18.23
C ALA A 372 22.38 -8.87 16.77
N ALA A 373 23.68 -8.74 16.47
CA ALA A 373 24.23 -8.82 15.12
C ALA A 373 23.83 -10.14 14.44
N GLY A 374 23.90 -10.21 13.11
CA GLY A 374 23.54 -11.42 12.40
C GLY A 374 23.67 -11.36 10.88
N PRO A 375 23.41 -12.49 10.23
CA PRO A 375 23.53 -12.60 8.78
C PRO A 375 22.42 -11.84 8.05
N HIS A 376 22.65 -11.49 6.78
CA HIS A 376 21.69 -10.88 5.89
C HIS A 376 20.41 -11.72 5.79
N LEU A 377 20.51 -13.05 5.90
CA LEU A 377 19.36 -13.96 6.00
C LEU A 377 18.31 -13.54 7.06
N ARG A 378 18.73 -12.89 8.14
CA ARG A 378 17.84 -12.36 9.19
C ARG A 378 17.24 -11.00 8.84
N PHE A 379 17.99 -10.15 8.16
CA PHE A 379 17.68 -8.72 8.01
C PHE A 379 17.20 -8.33 6.61
N HIS A 380 17.30 -9.24 5.64
CA HIS A 380 16.96 -9.02 4.24
C HIS A 380 15.55 -8.44 4.07
N ASN A 381 14.52 -9.12 4.59
CA ASN A 381 13.12 -8.68 4.47
C ASN A 381 12.82 -7.33 5.15
N VAL A 382 13.73 -6.80 5.97
CA VAL A 382 13.59 -5.52 6.67
C VAL A 382 14.62 -4.48 6.23
N PHE A 383 15.39 -4.76 5.18
CA PHE A 383 16.33 -3.81 4.61
C PHE A 383 15.59 -2.58 4.06
N GLY A 384 14.62 -2.79 3.16
CA GLY A 384 13.76 -1.73 2.62
C GLY A 384 12.99 -0.98 3.70
N LEU A 385 12.44 -1.69 4.70
CA LEU A 385 11.79 -1.08 5.86
C LEU A 385 12.71 -0.10 6.61
N ASN A 386 13.97 -0.50 6.86
CA ASN A 386 14.89 0.34 7.60
C ASN A 386 15.45 1.50 6.76
N MET A 387 15.60 1.32 5.45
CA MET A 387 15.87 2.41 4.52
C MET A 387 14.74 3.45 4.57
N VAL A 388 13.48 3.02 4.47
CA VAL A 388 12.35 3.97 4.45
C VAL A 388 12.15 4.70 5.78
N ARG A 389 12.47 4.07 6.92
CA ARG A 389 12.54 4.75 8.23
C ARG A 389 13.57 5.88 8.20
N ALA A 390 14.76 5.62 7.64
CA ALA A 390 15.82 6.61 7.52
C ALA A 390 15.43 7.75 6.55
N SER A 391 14.87 7.41 5.38
CA SER A 391 14.36 8.39 4.41
C SER A 391 13.29 9.29 5.03
N ARG A 392 12.31 8.71 5.74
CA ARG A 392 11.25 9.47 6.41
C ARG A 392 11.79 10.42 7.46
N GLN A 393 12.76 9.96 8.26
CA GLN A 393 13.46 10.82 9.21
C GLN A 393 14.14 11.99 8.49
N GLY A 394 14.82 11.74 7.37
CA GLY A 394 15.46 12.79 6.56
C GLY A 394 14.46 13.83 6.05
N LEU A 395 13.32 13.40 5.51
CA LEU A 395 12.26 14.30 5.03
C LEU A 395 11.68 15.14 6.17
N LEU A 396 11.43 14.55 7.34
CA LEU A 396 10.91 15.26 8.52
C LEU A 396 11.92 16.26 9.07
N LEU A 397 13.21 15.94 9.05
CA LEU A 397 14.27 16.87 9.46
C LEU A 397 14.41 18.04 8.47
N ALA A 398 14.30 17.77 7.17
CA ALA A 398 14.40 18.80 6.15
C ALA A 398 13.17 19.71 6.10
N ASN A 399 11.97 19.16 6.26
CA ASN A 399 10.69 19.87 6.13
C ASN A 399 9.72 19.50 7.27
N PRO A 400 9.98 19.92 8.53
CA PRO A 400 9.20 19.48 9.70
C PRO A 400 7.74 19.93 9.70
N GLN A 401 7.38 20.88 8.83
CA GLN A 401 6.01 21.41 8.70
C GLN A 401 5.19 20.69 7.61
N LYS A 402 5.78 19.79 6.82
CA LYS A 402 5.09 19.06 5.74
C LYS A 402 4.95 17.58 6.09
N ARG A 403 3.88 16.95 5.60
CA ARG A 403 3.73 15.50 5.71
C ARG A 403 4.69 14.85 4.70
N PRO A 404 5.55 13.91 5.13
CA PRO A 404 6.45 13.22 4.21
C PRO A 404 5.64 12.29 3.31
N PHE A 405 5.89 12.37 2.00
CA PHE A 405 5.47 11.37 1.03
C PHE A 405 6.67 10.55 0.58
N ILE A 406 6.63 9.25 0.87
CA ILE A 406 7.61 8.28 0.39
C ILE A 406 6.87 7.13 -0.26
N LEU A 407 7.36 6.70 -1.42
CA LEU A 407 6.98 5.45 -2.08
C LEU A 407 8.16 4.48 -1.95
N SER A 408 7.94 3.27 -1.45
CA SER A 408 9.00 2.24 -1.33
C SER A 408 8.59 0.99 -2.11
N ARG A 409 9.53 0.35 -2.82
CA ARG A 409 9.27 -0.93 -3.49
C ARG A 409 9.20 -2.02 -2.45
N SER A 410 10.33 -2.21 -1.76
CA SER A 410 10.46 -3.22 -0.74
C SER A 410 10.04 -2.72 0.63
N ASN A 411 9.40 -3.59 1.37
CA ASN A 411 8.94 -3.32 2.72
C ASN A 411 8.64 -4.60 3.51
N PHE A 412 8.20 -4.42 4.75
CA PHE A 412 7.78 -5.47 5.66
C PHE A 412 6.47 -5.10 6.37
N LEU A 413 5.79 -6.06 6.99
CA LEU A 413 4.65 -5.76 7.87
C LEU A 413 5.06 -4.74 8.95
N GLY A 414 4.34 -3.63 9.05
CA GLY A 414 4.70 -2.47 9.88
C GLY A 414 5.30 -1.29 9.08
N GLY A 415 5.69 -1.53 7.84
CA GLY A 415 6.24 -0.51 6.94
C GLY A 415 5.26 0.52 6.41
N HIS A 416 3.97 0.20 6.42
CA HIS A 416 2.87 1.10 6.07
C HIS A 416 2.83 2.37 6.93
N ARG A 417 3.42 2.33 8.14
CA ARG A 417 3.61 3.50 9.00
C ARG A 417 4.47 4.58 8.34
N TYR A 418 5.36 4.19 7.43
CA TYR A 418 6.43 5.05 6.94
C TYR A 418 6.29 5.44 5.46
N ALA A 419 5.69 4.59 4.62
CA ALA A 419 5.56 4.85 3.19
C ALA A 419 4.34 4.20 2.54
N ALA A 420 3.96 4.78 1.39
CA ALA A 420 3.14 4.12 0.39
C ALA A 420 3.97 3.06 -0.35
N THR A 421 3.31 2.18 -1.08
CA THR A 421 3.96 1.23 -2.00
C THR A 421 3.32 1.28 -3.38
N TRP A 422 4.02 0.77 -4.38
CA TRP A 422 3.40 0.29 -5.61
C TRP A 422 3.64 -1.21 -5.73
N THR A 423 2.97 -1.87 -6.68
CA THR A 423 3.08 -3.34 -6.85
C THR A 423 4.34 -3.77 -7.62
N GLY A 424 5.35 -2.90 -7.70
CA GLY A 424 6.58 -3.11 -8.47
C GLY A 424 6.38 -3.12 -9.99
N ASP A 425 7.40 -3.65 -10.66
CA ASP A 425 7.59 -3.60 -12.11
C ASP A 425 6.67 -4.61 -12.81
N ASN A 426 5.44 -4.19 -13.09
CA ASN A 426 4.44 -5.00 -13.78
C ASN A 426 4.66 -5.01 -15.32
N LEU A 427 3.87 -5.79 -16.04
CA LEU A 427 3.90 -5.93 -17.49
C LEU A 427 2.75 -5.18 -18.14
N SER A 428 3.00 -4.61 -19.31
CA SER A 428 1.98 -4.04 -20.21
C SER A 428 1.10 -5.11 -20.85
N SER A 429 0.26 -5.79 -20.05
CA SER A 429 -0.69 -6.79 -20.53
C SER A 429 -2.07 -6.72 -19.86
N PRO A 430 -3.15 -7.17 -20.56
CA PRO A 430 -4.49 -7.28 -19.96
C PRO A 430 -4.54 -8.20 -18.73
N GLU A 431 -3.70 -9.23 -18.67
CA GLU A 431 -3.61 -10.17 -17.55
C GLU A 431 -3.11 -9.45 -16.30
N GLN A 432 -2.07 -8.62 -16.42
CA GLN A 432 -1.53 -7.86 -15.30
C GLN A 432 -2.43 -6.70 -14.88
N MET A 433 -3.14 -6.08 -15.83
CA MET A 433 -4.22 -5.14 -15.50
C MET A 433 -5.26 -5.80 -14.60
N LYS A 434 -5.75 -6.99 -14.96
CA LYS A 434 -6.74 -7.72 -14.15
C LYS A 434 -6.16 -8.15 -12.80
N LEU A 435 -4.92 -8.64 -12.78
CA LEU A 435 -4.19 -9.06 -11.59
C LEU A 435 -3.96 -7.91 -10.59
N SER A 436 -3.90 -6.66 -11.06
CA SER A 436 -3.73 -5.50 -10.18
C SER A 436 -4.84 -5.35 -9.14
N VAL A 437 -6.07 -5.84 -9.42
CA VAL A 437 -7.19 -5.79 -8.47
C VAL A 437 -6.94 -6.69 -7.25
N PRO A 438 -6.76 -8.03 -7.38
CA PRO A 438 -6.48 -8.88 -6.23
C PRO A 438 -5.17 -8.51 -5.52
N MET A 439 -4.12 -8.09 -6.23
CA MET A 439 -2.87 -7.65 -5.59
C MET A 439 -3.10 -6.44 -4.65
N THR A 440 -3.82 -5.42 -5.14
CA THR A 440 -4.10 -4.20 -4.36
C THR A 440 -4.98 -4.49 -3.15
N LEU A 441 -5.98 -5.37 -3.30
CA LEU A 441 -6.82 -5.86 -2.21
C LEU A 441 -6.02 -6.64 -1.17
N THR A 442 -5.11 -7.50 -1.60
CA THR A 442 -4.29 -8.36 -0.74
C THR A 442 -3.33 -7.52 0.10
N LEU A 443 -2.70 -6.50 -0.49
CA LEU A 443 -1.90 -5.51 0.23
C LEU A 443 -2.72 -4.74 1.27
N GLY A 444 -3.93 -4.30 0.91
CA GLY A 444 -4.86 -3.66 1.84
C GLY A 444 -5.20 -4.53 3.05
N LEU A 445 -5.55 -5.80 2.82
CA LEU A 445 -5.80 -6.80 3.87
C LEU A 445 -4.53 -7.21 4.65
N SER A 446 -3.35 -6.85 4.14
CA SER A 446 -2.04 -7.07 4.78
C SER A 446 -1.50 -5.81 5.47
N GLY A 447 -2.36 -4.80 5.70
CA GLY A 447 -2.04 -3.60 6.46
C GLY A 447 -1.45 -2.45 5.65
N GLN A 448 -1.39 -2.53 4.32
CA GLN A 448 -0.84 -1.51 3.42
C GLN A 448 -1.96 -0.78 2.66
N PRO A 449 -2.68 0.18 3.28
CA PRO A 449 -3.83 0.84 2.66
C PRO A 449 -3.47 1.76 1.48
N PHE A 450 -2.25 2.31 1.45
CA PHE A 450 -1.78 3.18 0.38
C PHE A 450 -0.90 2.38 -0.59
N ASN A 451 -1.55 1.79 -1.59
CA ASN A 451 -0.90 0.98 -2.63
C ASN A 451 -1.60 1.07 -3.99
N GLY A 452 -0.94 0.64 -5.06
CA GLY A 452 -1.48 0.57 -6.42
C GLY A 452 -0.42 0.13 -7.45
N PRO A 453 -0.82 -0.29 -8.66
CA PRO A 453 0.10 -0.68 -9.73
C PRO A 453 0.58 0.51 -10.57
N ASP A 454 1.52 0.25 -11.47
CA ASP A 454 1.80 1.12 -12.60
C ASP A 454 0.74 0.94 -13.70
N ILE A 455 -0.04 1.98 -13.95
CA ILE A 455 -1.10 1.99 -14.95
C ILE A 455 -0.47 2.04 -16.34
N GLY A 456 -0.91 1.14 -17.22
CA GLY A 456 -0.37 0.96 -18.57
C GLY A 456 0.63 -0.18 -18.66
N GLY A 457 1.26 -0.53 -17.53
CA GLY A 457 2.32 -1.53 -17.42
C GLY A 457 3.72 -0.89 -17.47
N PHE A 458 4.67 -1.46 -16.70
CA PHE A 458 6.04 -0.98 -16.64
C PHE A 458 6.91 -1.56 -17.76
N CYS A 459 6.95 -2.90 -17.85
CA CYS A 459 7.69 -3.63 -18.86
C CYS A 459 6.91 -3.71 -20.19
N GLU A 460 7.66 -3.77 -21.29
CA GLU A 460 7.17 -3.90 -22.66
C GLU A 460 6.30 -2.72 -23.15
N ASN A 461 5.93 -2.74 -24.44
CA ASN A 461 5.09 -1.71 -25.03
C ASN A 461 3.63 -1.91 -24.66
N SER A 462 3.00 -0.87 -24.12
CA SER A 462 1.54 -0.82 -24.00
C SER A 462 0.86 -0.54 -25.35
N ASN A 463 -0.46 -0.38 -25.32
CA ASN A 463 -1.23 0.03 -26.50
C ASN A 463 -2.45 0.87 -26.09
N ALA A 464 -3.08 1.51 -27.09
CA ALA A 464 -4.24 2.38 -26.92
C ALA A 464 -5.36 1.76 -26.08
N GLU A 465 -5.72 0.50 -26.37
CA GLU A 465 -6.81 -0.20 -25.68
C GLU A 465 -6.46 -0.48 -24.22
N LEU A 466 -5.24 -0.96 -23.95
CA LEU A 466 -4.77 -1.27 -22.60
C LEU A 466 -4.68 -0.01 -21.74
N VAL A 467 -4.09 1.07 -22.24
CA VAL A 467 -3.99 2.34 -21.49
C VAL A 467 -5.37 2.91 -21.17
N ALA A 468 -6.30 2.87 -22.13
CA ALA A 468 -7.68 3.32 -21.92
C ALA A 468 -8.40 2.48 -20.85
N GLN A 469 -8.35 1.15 -20.93
CA GLN A 469 -8.99 0.26 -19.95
C GLN A 469 -8.35 0.37 -18.56
N TRP A 470 -7.02 0.39 -18.50
CA TRP A 470 -6.29 0.41 -17.23
C TRP A 470 -6.43 1.77 -16.55
N THR A 471 -6.45 2.89 -17.30
CA THR A 471 -6.73 4.20 -16.69
C THR A 471 -8.17 4.27 -16.18
N ALA A 472 -9.15 3.78 -16.95
CA ALA A 472 -10.55 3.75 -16.55
C ALA A 472 -10.84 2.93 -15.27
N LEU A 473 -9.97 1.96 -14.95
CA LEU A 473 -9.98 1.17 -13.71
C LEU A 473 -9.11 1.79 -12.61
N GLY A 474 -7.86 2.12 -12.95
CA GLY A 474 -6.80 2.43 -12.00
C GLY A 474 -7.01 3.73 -11.25
N VAL A 475 -7.79 4.67 -11.78
CA VAL A 475 -8.15 5.93 -11.08
C VAL A 475 -8.89 5.73 -9.75
N TYR A 476 -9.45 4.53 -9.51
CA TYR A 476 -10.11 4.18 -8.25
C TYR A 476 -9.20 3.42 -7.26
N PHE A 477 -7.94 3.15 -7.62
CA PHE A 477 -6.98 2.58 -6.69
C PHE A 477 -6.48 3.62 -5.68
N PRO A 478 -5.96 3.18 -4.50
CA PRO A 478 -5.45 4.11 -3.49
C PRO A 478 -4.31 4.99 -4.02
N PHE A 479 -3.32 4.38 -4.69
CA PHE A 479 -2.24 5.06 -5.41
C PHE A 479 -2.46 4.99 -6.92
N VAL A 480 -2.26 6.10 -7.63
CA VAL A 480 -2.58 6.23 -9.06
C VAL A 480 -1.42 6.88 -9.81
N ARG A 481 -0.61 6.04 -10.46
CA ARG A 481 0.53 6.45 -11.29
C ARG A 481 0.50 5.75 -12.64
N ASN A 482 0.75 6.50 -13.71
CA ASN A 482 1.15 5.94 -15.01
C ASN A 482 2.68 5.95 -15.08
N HIS A 483 3.28 4.82 -15.42
CA HIS A 483 4.73 4.64 -15.45
C HIS A 483 5.14 3.49 -16.36
N ASN A 484 6.17 3.68 -17.19
CA ASN A 484 6.82 2.64 -17.98
C ASN A 484 8.33 2.80 -18.07
N THR A 485 8.97 1.72 -18.54
CA THR A 485 10.42 1.59 -18.67
C THR A 485 11.00 2.30 -19.91
N LYS A 486 12.31 2.55 -19.87
CA LYS A 486 13.06 3.22 -20.94
C LYS A 486 13.12 2.36 -22.20
N GLY A 487 13.01 3.00 -23.35
CA GLY A 487 13.05 2.33 -24.66
C GLY A 487 11.70 1.75 -25.11
N THR A 488 10.65 1.87 -24.29
CA THR A 488 9.27 1.57 -24.72
C THR A 488 8.58 2.81 -25.29
N ILE A 489 7.48 2.60 -26.02
CA ILE A 489 6.65 3.68 -26.57
C ILE A 489 6.11 4.58 -25.46
N ASP A 490 5.74 5.80 -25.83
CA ASP A 490 5.02 6.72 -24.95
C ASP A 490 3.64 6.15 -24.58
N GLN A 491 3.22 6.37 -23.33
CA GLN A 491 1.93 5.91 -22.82
C GLN A 491 1.25 6.92 -21.89
N GLU A 492 1.71 8.17 -21.90
CA GLU A 492 1.00 9.30 -21.33
C GLU A 492 -0.44 9.34 -21.89
N PRO A 493 -1.40 9.93 -21.18
CA PRO A 493 -2.79 9.94 -21.64
C PRO A 493 -3.03 10.45 -23.07
N TRP A 494 -2.15 11.29 -23.62
CA TRP A 494 -2.22 11.83 -24.99
C TRP A 494 -1.32 11.10 -26.00
N ALA A 495 -0.65 10.00 -25.61
CA ALA A 495 0.34 9.33 -26.47
C ALA A 495 -0.30 8.60 -27.67
N PHE A 496 -1.60 8.30 -27.60
CA PHE A 496 -2.37 7.62 -28.64
C PHE A 496 -3.31 8.60 -29.37
N ASP A 497 -4.55 8.19 -29.65
CA ASP A 497 -5.54 9.02 -30.33
C ASP A 497 -6.40 9.86 -29.37
N GLU A 498 -7.20 10.78 -29.92
CA GLU A 498 -8.09 11.65 -29.14
C GLU A 498 -9.10 10.85 -28.31
N LYS A 499 -9.49 9.65 -28.78
CA LYS A 499 -10.43 8.78 -28.06
C LYS A 499 -9.79 8.26 -26.76
N VAL A 500 -8.55 7.76 -26.80
CA VAL A 500 -7.83 7.34 -25.60
C VAL A 500 -7.62 8.51 -24.66
N LEU A 501 -7.25 9.68 -25.18
CA LEU A 501 -7.11 10.90 -24.41
C LEU A 501 -8.41 11.27 -23.67
N ASP A 502 -9.56 11.23 -24.34
CA ASP A 502 -10.86 11.53 -23.72
C ASP A 502 -11.26 10.50 -22.66
N VAL A 503 -10.98 9.20 -22.88
CA VAL A 503 -11.21 8.13 -21.90
C VAL A 503 -10.39 8.38 -20.63
N CYS A 504 -9.09 8.63 -20.80
CA CYS A 504 -8.17 8.92 -19.69
C CYS A 504 -8.58 10.20 -18.95
N ARG A 505 -8.89 11.28 -19.68
CA ARG A 505 -9.35 12.56 -19.10
C ARG A 505 -10.62 12.37 -18.29
N THR A 506 -11.60 11.63 -18.81
CA THR A 506 -12.86 11.33 -18.11
C THR A 506 -12.61 10.53 -16.83
N ALA A 507 -11.80 9.46 -16.91
CA ALA A 507 -11.48 8.63 -15.75
C ALA A 507 -10.77 9.45 -14.65
N ILE A 508 -9.78 10.25 -15.03
CA ILE A 508 -9.02 11.07 -14.10
C ILE A 508 -9.90 12.17 -13.49
N ASN A 509 -10.78 12.82 -14.26
CA ASN A 509 -11.74 13.80 -13.74
C ASN A 509 -12.61 13.21 -12.62
N ARG A 510 -13.09 11.97 -12.78
CA ARG A 510 -13.90 11.28 -11.76
C ARG A 510 -13.15 11.12 -10.45
N ARG A 511 -11.85 10.82 -10.48
CA ARG A 511 -11.02 10.75 -9.27
C ARG A 511 -11.00 12.09 -8.53
N TYR A 512 -10.81 13.20 -9.25
CA TYR A 512 -10.76 14.53 -8.63
C TYR A 512 -12.13 14.98 -8.12
N MET A 513 -13.23 14.60 -8.79
CA MET A 513 -14.57 14.79 -8.25
C MET A 513 -14.78 14.00 -6.94
N LEU A 514 -14.31 12.75 -6.88
CA LEU A 514 -14.39 11.89 -5.70
C LEU A 514 -13.38 12.22 -4.60
N MET A 515 -12.48 13.17 -4.81
CA MET A 515 -11.37 13.47 -3.90
C MET A 515 -11.81 13.71 -2.44
N PRO A 516 -12.92 14.42 -2.14
CA PRO A 516 -13.38 14.57 -0.75
C PRO A 516 -13.74 13.23 -0.08
N TYR A 517 -14.33 12.30 -0.83
CA TYR A 517 -14.65 10.95 -0.34
C TYR A 517 -13.38 10.10 -0.18
N ILE A 518 -12.49 10.13 -1.17
CA ILE A 518 -11.19 9.42 -1.12
C ILE A 518 -10.36 9.91 0.06
N TYR A 519 -10.25 11.23 0.26
CA TYR A 519 -9.50 11.79 1.38
C TYR A 519 -10.10 11.44 2.74
N THR A 520 -11.43 11.32 2.82
CA THR A 520 -12.11 10.81 4.01
C THR A 520 -11.78 9.33 4.27
N CYS A 521 -11.68 8.50 3.23
CA CYS A 521 -11.24 7.10 3.36
C CYS A 521 -9.77 7.00 3.82
N PHE A 522 -8.90 7.89 3.35
CA PHE A 522 -7.51 7.96 3.84
C PHE A 522 -7.43 8.47 5.28
N ARG A 523 -8.34 9.35 5.70
CA ARG A 523 -8.48 9.71 7.10
C ARG A 523 -8.88 8.49 7.95
N GLU A 524 -9.89 7.73 7.54
CA GLU A 524 -10.29 6.47 8.19
C GLU A 524 -9.09 5.53 8.33
N ALA A 525 -8.39 5.24 7.23
CA ALA A 525 -7.18 4.40 7.22
C ALA A 525 -6.08 4.90 8.19
N SER A 526 -5.89 6.22 8.31
CA SER A 526 -4.91 6.81 9.24
C SER A 526 -5.30 6.72 10.72
N VAL A 527 -6.58 6.50 11.01
CA VAL A 527 -7.13 6.45 12.37
C VAL A 527 -7.33 5.02 12.84
N ASP A 528 -7.90 4.16 12.00
CA ASP A 528 -8.35 2.83 12.40
C ASP A 528 -7.83 1.70 11.50
N GLY A 529 -6.98 2.02 10.52
CA GLY A 529 -6.32 1.03 9.67
C GLY A 529 -7.19 0.39 8.60
N MET A 530 -8.43 0.87 8.39
CA MET A 530 -9.29 0.30 7.37
C MET A 530 -8.67 0.45 5.96
N PRO A 531 -8.70 -0.58 5.10
CA PRO A 531 -8.24 -0.43 3.73
C PRO A 531 -9.07 0.62 2.97
N VAL A 532 -8.41 1.44 2.14
CA VAL A 532 -9.08 2.40 1.26
C VAL A 532 -9.82 1.67 0.13
N MET A 533 -9.18 0.65 -0.44
CA MET A 533 -9.77 -0.30 -1.38
C MET A 533 -10.09 -1.60 -0.64
N ARG A 534 -11.36 -2.05 -0.66
CA ARG A 534 -11.86 -3.18 0.13
C ARG A 534 -12.45 -4.26 -0.76
N PRO A 535 -12.30 -5.54 -0.40
CA PRO A 535 -12.98 -6.62 -1.10
C PRO A 535 -14.48 -6.60 -0.83
N LEU A 536 -15.29 -7.10 -1.76
CA LEU A 536 -16.75 -7.02 -1.63
C LEU A 536 -17.28 -7.74 -0.40
N PHE A 537 -16.63 -8.82 0.05
CA PHE A 537 -17.06 -9.54 1.26
C PHE A 537 -17.05 -8.67 2.53
N MET A 538 -16.34 -7.53 2.55
CA MET A 538 -16.41 -6.62 3.70
C MET A 538 -17.76 -5.90 3.79
N SER A 539 -18.53 -5.80 2.71
CA SER A 539 -19.90 -5.27 2.79
C SER A 539 -20.83 -6.19 3.59
N ASN A 540 -20.69 -7.50 3.40
CA ASN A 540 -21.41 -8.52 4.16
C ASN A 540 -20.55 -9.78 4.27
N SER A 541 -19.84 -9.92 5.39
CA SER A 541 -18.93 -11.06 5.57
C SER A 541 -19.66 -12.40 5.64
N LYS A 542 -20.95 -12.45 5.96
CA LYS A 542 -21.71 -13.71 6.03
C LYS A 542 -22.13 -14.23 4.66
N ASP A 543 -22.06 -13.40 3.61
CA ASP A 543 -22.39 -13.81 2.26
C ASP A 543 -21.20 -14.55 1.62
N LEU A 544 -21.34 -15.88 1.51
CA LEU A 544 -20.30 -16.74 0.95
C LEU A 544 -20.07 -16.49 -0.54
N SER A 545 -21.03 -15.90 -1.27
CA SER A 545 -20.88 -15.60 -2.70
C SER A 545 -19.87 -14.50 -2.97
N LEU A 546 -19.61 -13.63 -1.97
CA LEU A 546 -18.67 -12.50 -2.09
C LEU A 546 -17.21 -12.89 -1.81
N ARG A 547 -16.96 -14.10 -1.29
CA ARG A 547 -15.65 -14.50 -0.72
C ARG A 547 -14.56 -14.69 -1.77
N ASN A 548 -14.94 -15.05 -2.99
CA ASN A 548 -14.01 -15.27 -4.10
C ASN A 548 -13.98 -14.10 -5.11
N GLU A 549 -14.79 -13.05 -4.91
CA GLU A 549 -14.85 -11.95 -5.87
C GLU A 549 -13.64 -11.03 -5.72
N ASP A 550 -12.83 -10.99 -6.77
CA ASP A 550 -11.57 -10.24 -6.83
C ASP A 550 -11.40 -9.42 -8.12
N ARG A 551 -12.47 -9.26 -8.89
CA ARG A 551 -12.52 -8.46 -10.12
C ARG A 551 -13.19 -7.10 -9.90
N ALA A 552 -14.15 -7.05 -8.97
CA ALA A 552 -14.76 -5.82 -8.47
C ALA A 552 -14.41 -5.59 -7.00
N PHE A 553 -14.48 -4.33 -6.57
CA PHE A 553 -14.06 -3.91 -5.24
C PHE A 553 -14.88 -2.74 -4.74
N LEU A 554 -14.72 -2.41 -3.46
CA LEU A 554 -15.25 -1.20 -2.85
C LEU A 554 -14.13 -0.15 -2.71
N LEU A 555 -14.44 1.10 -3.04
CA LEU A 555 -13.70 2.27 -2.60
C LEU A 555 -14.40 2.81 -1.35
N GLY A 556 -13.73 2.73 -0.21
CA GLY A 556 -14.37 2.92 1.10
C GLY A 556 -15.51 1.92 1.33
N ALA A 557 -16.54 2.34 2.07
CA ALA A 557 -17.71 1.50 2.37
C ALA A 557 -18.87 1.65 1.37
N ASP A 558 -18.89 2.75 0.59
CA ASP A 558 -20.12 3.21 -0.06
C ASP A 558 -20.12 3.16 -1.59
N LEU A 559 -18.96 2.93 -2.22
CA LEU A 559 -18.82 2.93 -3.67
C LEU A 559 -18.24 1.61 -4.16
N MET A 560 -19.02 0.83 -4.90
CA MET A 560 -18.54 -0.35 -5.62
C MET A 560 -18.04 0.05 -7.01
N VAL A 561 -16.87 -0.45 -7.37
CA VAL A 561 -16.23 -0.26 -8.67
C VAL A 561 -16.20 -1.61 -9.39
N ARG A 562 -16.86 -1.68 -10.53
CA ARG A 562 -16.88 -2.86 -11.40
C ARG A 562 -16.27 -2.50 -12.77
N PRO A 563 -15.04 -2.92 -13.07
CA PRO A 563 -14.48 -2.74 -14.41
C PRO A 563 -15.31 -3.45 -15.48
N GLN A 564 -15.31 -2.94 -16.71
CA GLN A 564 -16.18 -3.41 -17.78
C GLN A 564 -15.91 -4.87 -18.19
N TRP A 565 -14.67 -5.31 -18.10
CA TRP A 565 -14.28 -6.71 -18.38
C TRP A 565 -14.76 -7.70 -17.31
N ALA A 566 -15.21 -7.23 -16.14
CA ALA A 566 -15.67 -8.09 -15.05
C ALA A 566 -17.14 -8.48 -15.25
N ALA A 567 -17.40 -9.57 -15.98
CA ALA A 567 -18.73 -10.17 -16.11
C ALA A 567 -19.14 -10.97 -14.85
N ASP A 568 -20.44 -11.10 -14.59
CA ASP A 568 -20.98 -11.98 -13.54
C ASP A 568 -20.34 -11.77 -12.15
N VAL A 569 -20.20 -10.50 -11.77
CA VAL A 569 -19.67 -10.09 -10.46
C VAL A 569 -20.71 -10.32 -9.38
N ALA A 570 -20.31 -11.00 -8.30
CA ALA A 570 -21.17 -11.20 -7.14
C ALA A 570 -21.59 -9.84 -6.57
N GLN A 571 -22.89 -9.64 -6.34
CA GLN A 571 -23.43 -8.35 -5.94
C GLN A 571 -23.70 -8.33 -4.43
N PRO A 572 -23.18 -7.34 -3.69
CA PRO A 572 -23.56 -7.13 -2.30
C PRO A 572 -25.08 -6.96 -2.15
N ASP A 573 -25.61 -7.46 -1.02
CA ASP A 573 -26.99 -7.24 -0.60
C ASP A 573 -28.04 -7.56 -1.68
N GLY A 574 -27.82 -8.67 -2.41
CA GLY A 574 -28.73 -9.13 -3.47
C GLY A 574 -28.86 -8.17 -4.65
N GLY A 575 -27.88 -7.29 -4.88
CA GLY A 575 -27.89 -6.33 -5.98
C GLY A 575 -28.65 -5.04 -5.69
N SER A 576 -28.90 -4.71 -4.42
CA SER A 576 -29.59 -3.48 -4.02
C SER A 576 -28.80 -2.18 -4.29
N TRP A 577 -27.48 -2.30 -4.51
CA TRP A 577 -26.59 -1.16 -4.80
C TRP A 577 -26.96 -0.47 -6.11
N GLN A 578 -27.14 0.85 -6.06
CA GLN A 578 -27.70 1.63 -7.16
C GLN A 578 -26.62 2.06 -8.13
N LYS A 579 -26.83 1.87 -9.43
CA LYS A 579 -25.93 2.39 -10.46
C LYS A 579 -25.76 3.91 -10.31
N LEU A 580 -24.51 4.36 -10.31
CA LEU A 580 -24.12 5.74 -10.14
C LEU A 580 -23.44 6.26 -11.41
N THR A 581 -23.86 7.44 -11.85
CA THR A 581 -23.25 8.15 -12.98
C THR A 581 -22.75 9.51 -12.50
N LEU A 582 -21.42 9.71 -12.54
CA LEU A 582 -20.78 10.95 -12.11
C LEU A 582 -20.83 12.06 -13.18
N GLU A 583 -20.79 11.67 -14.46
CA GLU A 583 -20.78 12.58 -15.60
C GLU A 583 -21.66 12.02 -16.72
N ALA A 584 -22.23 12.89 -17.57
CA ALA A 584 -23.22 12.50 -18.57
C ALA A 584 -22.68 11.55 -19.66
N ASN A 585 -21.38 11.62 -19.95
CA ASN A 585 -20.72 10.76 -20.93
C ASN A 585 -20.09 9.56 -20.23
N THR A 586 -20.53 8.36 -20.60
CA THR A 586 -19.86 7.11 -20.23
C THR A 586 -19.56 6.35 -21.51
N ASP A 587 -18.30 6.36 -21.93
CA ASP A 587 -17.79 5.47 -22.98
C ASP A 587 -17.82 3.99 -22.51
N SER A 588 -17.40 3.07 -23.37
CA SER A 588 -17.38 1.63 -23.08
C SER A 588 -16.21 1.16 -22.20
N TYR A 589 -15.31 2.07 -21.79
CA TYR A 589 -14.13 1.76 -20.96
C TYR A 589 -14.40 2.05 -19.49
N GLN A 590 -15.11 3.14 -19.19
CA GLN A 590 -15.34 3.60 -17.82
C GLN A 590 -15.93 2.50 -16.93
N ALA A 591 -15.34 2.28 -15.75
CA ALA A 591 -15.88 1.34 -14.78
C ALA A 591 -17.34 1.68 -14.40
N GLU A 592 -18.16 0.64 -14.21
CA GLU A 592 -19.48 0.80 -13.62
C GLU A 592 -19.34 1.10 -12.14
N LEU A 593 -19.94 2.20 -11.70
CA LEU A 593 -20.00 2.59 -10.31
C LEU A 593 -21.37 2.25 -9.74
N ARG A 594 -21.39 1.73 -8.50
CA ARG A 594 -22.63 1.58 -7.74
C ARG A 594 -22.49 2.12 -6.34
N GLN A 595 -23.52 2.82 -5.88
CA GLN A 595 -23.58 3.41 -4.55
C GLN A 595 -24.42 2.54 -3.62
N ARG A 596 -23.94 2.35 -2.39
CA ARG A 596 -24.65 1.62 -1.32
C ARG A 596 -25.94 2.33 -0.91
N PRO A 597 -27.09 1.65 -0.76
CA PRO A 597 -28.26 2.24 -0.14
C PRO A 597 -27.97 2.65 1.31
N GLY A 598 -28.43 3.83 1.71
CA GLY A 598 -28.14 4.40 3.02
C GLY A 598 -26.88 5.26 3.06
N SER A 599 -26.27 5.62 1.93
CA SER A 599 -25.00 6.37 1.89
C SER A 599 -25.12 7.77 1.29
N ILE A 600 -24.19 8.64 1.69
CA ILE A 600 -23.97 9.98 1.13
C ILE A 600 -22.51 10.12 0.71
N ILE A 601 -22.25 10.29 -0.59
CA ILE A 601 -20.90 10.49 -1.14
C ILE A 601 -20.71 11.96 -1.52
N PRO A 602 -19.75 12.69 -0.92
CA PRO A 602 -19.45 14.07 -1.28
C PRO A 602 -18.54 14.14 -2.52
N LEU A 603 -18.91 14.99 -3.47
CA LEU A 603 -18.12 15.31 -4.66
C LEU A 603 -17.68 16.78 -4.65
N ALA A 604 -16.41 17.01 -4.96
CA ALA A 604 -15.90 18.33 -5.29
C ALA A 604 -16.29 18.74 -6.71
N ASN A 605 -16.24 20.04 -6.97
CA ASN A 605 -16.16 20.52 -8.35
C ASN A 605 -14.83 20.09 -8.97
N LEU A 606 -14.83 19.84 -10.28
CA LEU A 606 -13.62 19.45 -11.00
C LEU A 606 -12.54 20.53 -10.89
N ALA A 607 -11.32 20.12 -10.54
CA ALA A 607 -10.12 20.94 -10.42
C ALA A 607 -8.96 20.30 -11.20
N GLN A 608 -7.93 21.06 -11.60
CA GLN A 608 -6.78 20.52 -12.35
C GLN A 608 -5.63 20.03 -11.45
N SER A 609 -5.70 20.35 -10.16
CA SER A 609 -4.84 19.83 -9.09
C SER A 609 -5.61 19.87 -7.78
N THR A 610 -5.22 19.03 -6.81
CA THR A 610 -5.74 19.12 -5.45
C THR A 610 -5.51 20.48 -4.78
N ALA A 611 -4.49 21.24 -5.21
CA ALA A 611 -4.23 22.61 -4.72
C ALA A 611 -5.36 23.60 -5.07
N GLU A 612 -6.12 23.32 -6.13
CA GLU A 612 -7.27 24.12 -6.58
C GLU A 612 -8.60 23.59 -6.03
N MET A 613 -8.59 22.43 -5.38
CA MET A 613 -9.81 21.78 -4.89
C MET A 613 -10.47 22.65 -3.83
N ARG A 614 -11.79 22.79 -3.94
CA ARG A 614 -12.62 23.53 -2.99
C ARG A 614 -13.71 22.64 -2.44
N THR A 615 -13.95 22.75 -1.14
CA THR A 615 -15.03 22.03 -0.45
C THR A 615 -16.14 22.98 0.03
N ASP A 616 -16.02 24.29 -0.17
CA ASP A 616 -17.11 25.25 0.06
C ASP A 616 -18.27 25.10 -0.94
N SER A 617 -18.06 24.38 -2.04
CA SER A 617 -19.09 23.99 -3.01
C SER A 617 -19.03 22.49 -3.26
N LEU A 618 -20.07 21.75 -2.88
CA LEU A 618 -20.11 20.28 -2.98
C LEU A 618 -21.39 19.77 -3.64
N THR A 619 -21.26 18.71 -4.43
CA THR A 619 -22.40 17.86 -4.78
C THR A 619 -22.47 16.68 -3.82
N LEU A 620 -23.60 16.46 -3.15
CA LEU A 620 -23.82 15.32 -2.28
C LEU A 620 -24.68 14.29 -3.00
N LEU A 621 -24.09 13.14 -3.33
CA LEU A 621 -24.81 12.01 -3.91
C LEU A 621 -25.50 11.23 -2.80
N VAL A 622 -26.83 11.28 -2.77
CA VAL A 622 -27.65 10.69 -1.71
C VAL A 622 -28.39 9.48 -2.26
N CYS A 623 -28.06 8.28 -1.75
CA CYS A 623 -28.78 7.05 -2.01
C CYS A 623 -29.44 6.58 -0.72
N VAL A 624 -30.76 6.74 -0.58
CA VAL A 624 -31.47 6.34 0.66
C VAL A 624 -31.67 4.83 0.75
N ASP A 625 -31.71 4.32 1.98
CA ASP A 625 -32.05 2.94 2.29
C ASP A 625 -33.57 2.69 2.24
N ALA A 626 -33.99 1.49 2.63
CA ALA A 626 -35.41 1.10 2.71
C ALA A 626 -36.23 1.94 3.71
N ASN A 627 -35.58 2.54 4.71
CA ASN A 627 -36.20 3.43 5.69
C ASN A 627 -36.22 4.89 5.22
N GLY A 628 -35.72 5.18 4.02
CA GLY A 628 -35.62 6.53 3.48
C GLY A 628 -34.52 7.37 4.13
N GLN A 629 -33.50 6.76 4.72
CA GLN A 629 -32.39 7.43 5.39
C GLN A 629 -31.08 7.22 4.63
N ALA A 630 -30.15 8.16 4.76
CA ALA A 630 -28.77 7.98 4.33
C ALA A 630 -27.80 8.77 5.22
N GLU A 631 -26.57 8.28 5.33
CA GLU A 631 -25.51 8.92 6.10
C GLU A 631 -24.18 8.91 5.35
N GLY A 632 -23.29 9.82 5.73
CA GLY A 632 -21.93 9.86 5.21
C GLY A 632 -21.06 10.80 6.03
N GLN A 633 -19.77 10.81 5.73
CA GLN A 633 -18.81 11.67 6.41
C GLN A 633 -17.97 12.44 5.41
N LEU A 634 -17.48 13.60 5.83
CA LEU A 634 -16.55 14.44 5.09
C LEU A 634 -15.47 14.93 6.05
N TYR A 635 -14.23 14.52 5.80
CA TYR A 635 -13.05 15.02 6.49
C TYR A 635 -12.35 16.12 5.68
N GLU A 636 -11.98 17.21 6.35
CA GLU A 636 -11.26 18.33 5.76
C GLU A 636 -10.19 18.85 6.72
N ASP A 637 -9.01 19.17 6.21
CA ASP A 637 -7.96 19.90 6.89
C ASP A 637 -7.20 20.78 5.88
N ALA A 638 -6.00 21.25 6.23
CA ALA A 638 -5.16 22.04 5.33
C ALA A 638 -4.61 21.26 4.11
N GLY A 639 -4.80 19.95 4.03
CA GLY A 639 -4.29 19.08 2.98
C GLY A 639 -2.81 18.72 3.11
N ASP A 640 -2.02 19.49 3.85
CA ASP A 640 -0.63 19.18 4.20
C ASP A 640 -0.32 19.72 5.60
N GLY A 641 0.80 19.28 6.17
CA GLY A 641 1.25 19.65 7.51
C GLY A 641 0.51 18.95 8.64
N PHE A 642 0.99 19.16 9.87
CA PHE A 642 0.60 18.36 11.04
C PHE A 642 -0.47 19.01 11.94
N ASP A 643 -1.00 20.18 11.58
CA ASP A 643 -1.96 20.87 12.45
C ASP A 643 -3.28 20.10 12.65
N TYR A 644 -3.61 19.16 11.76
CA TYR A 644 -4.73 18.24 11.99
C TYR A 644 -4.56 17.39 13.26
N GLN A 645 -3.32 17.07 13.66
CA GLN A 645 -3.03 16.35 14.91
C GLN A 645 -3.32 17.22 16.14
N LYS A 646 -3.34 18.55 15.97
CA LYS A 646 -3.70 19.53 17.02
C LYS A 646 -5.18 19.90 16.97
N GLY A 647 -6.00 19.17 16.21
CA GLY A 647 -7.42 19.43 16.05
C GLY A 647 -7.79 20.42 14.94
N GLN A 648 -6.83 20.94 14.15
CA GLN A 648 -7.11 21.86 13.03
C GLN A 648 -7.59 21.11 11.78
N TYR A 649 -8.73 20.44 11.94
CA TYR A 649 -9.50 19.80 10.89
C TYR A 649 -10.99 20.04 11.14
N ARG A 650 -11.84 19.54 10.24
CA ARG A 650 -13.30 19.47 10.39
C ARG A 650 -13.78 18.11 9.93
N LEU A 651 -14.46 17.39 10.81
CA LEU A 651 -15.19 16.17 10.47
C LEU A 651 -16.69 16.48 10.45
N THR A 652 -17.28 16.46 9.27
CA THR A 652 -18.71 16.73 9.05
C THR A 652 -19.47 15.43 8.88
N GLU A 653 -20.47 15.19 9.73
CA GLU A 653 -21.49 14.15 9.51
C GLU A 653 -22.58 14.70 8.58
N MET A 654 -22.93 13.92 7.56
CA MET A 654 -24.00 14.19 6.62
C MET A 654 -25.14 13.20 6.89
N LYS A 655 -26.37 13.71 6.99
CA LYS A 655 -27.57 12.89 7.14
C LYS A 655 -28.65 13.32 6.17
N ALA A 656 -29.35 12.37 5.60
CA ALA A 656 -30.49 12.61 4.73
C ALA A 656 -31.71 11.80 5.17
N VAL A 657 -32.88 12.41 5.09
CA VAL A 657 -34.18 11.78 5.37
C VAL A 657 -35.17 12.12 4.26
N LYS A 658 -35.78 11.10 3.69
CA LYS A 658 -36.83 11.22 2.67
C LYS A 658 -38.17 11.55 3.33
N LEU A 659 -38.74 12.69 2.96
CA LEU A 659 -40.02 13.21 3.43
C LEU A 659 -41.01 13.25 2.27
N LYS A 660 -41.76 12.16 2.04
CA LYS A 660 -42.65 11.99 0.88
C LYS A 660 -41.91 12.22 -0.45
N ASN A 661 -42.12 13.39 -1.07
CA ASN A 661 -41.52 13.81 -2.35
C ASN A 661 -40.36 14.80 -2.17
N GLN A 662 -39.81 14.90 -0.97
CA GLN A 662 -38.68 15.74 -0.64
C GLN A 662 -37.57 14.94 0.02
N LEU A 663 -36.35 15.45 -0.05
CA LEU A 663 -35.20 14.95 0.67
C LEU A 663 -34.65 16.10 1.52
N LYS A 664 -34.61 15.89 2.83
CA LYS A 664 -33.98 16.81 3.79
C LYS A 664 -32.57 16.31 4.06
N VAL A 665 -31.56 17.15 3.83
CA VAL A 665 -30.14 16.84 4.05
C VAL A 665 -29.56 17.82 5.06
N THR A 666 -28.84 17.31 6.06
CA THR A 666 -28.25 18.09 7.17
C THR A 666 -26.77 17.76 7.31
N LEU A 667 -25.94 18.79 7.50
CA LEU A 667 -24.50 18.71 7.72
C LEU A 667 -24.22 19.21 9.13
N THR A 668 -23.58 18.39 9.95
CA THR A 668 -23.21 18.73 11.33
C THR A 668 -21.75 18.45 11.57
N GLN A 669 -20.98 19.44 12.01
CA GLN A 669 -19.61 19.24 12.46
C GLN A 669 -19.63 18.40 13.75
N LYS A 670 -19.00 17.23 13.70
CA LYS A 670 -18.90 16.29 14.83
C LYS A 670 -17.62 16.46 15.61
N ASP A 671 -16.54 16.81 14.94
CA ASP A 671 -15.22 16.92 15.52
C ASP A 671 -14.34 17.91 14.72
N GLY A 672 -13.22 18.29 15.32
CA GLY A 672 -12.26 19.24 14.79
C GLY A 672 -12.61 20.70 15.14
N GLN A 673 -11.60 21.56 15.06
CA GLN A 673 -11.63 22.95 15.50
C GLN A 673 -11.67 23.96 14.35
N LEU A 674 -11.57 23.52 13.09
CA LEU A 674 -11.74 24.44 11.96
C LEU A 674 -13.14 25.05 11.99
N ALA A 675 -13.21 26.35 11.72
CA ALA A 675 -14.45 27.08 11.73
C ALA A 675 -15.48 26.46 10.75
N PRO A 676 -16.78 26.48 11.10
CA PRO A 676 -17.83 26.09 10.16
C PRO A 676 -17.74 26.92 8.87
N VAL A 677 -17.97 26.28 7.73
CA VAL A 677 -17.98 26.93 6.42
C VAL A 677 -19.40 26.98 5.88
N GLN A 678 -19.81 28.14 5.38
CA GLN A 678 -21.04 28.26 4.62
C GLN A 678 -20.86 27.56 3.27
N ARG A 679 -21.64 26.52 3.01
CA ARG A 679 -21.50 25.71 1.79
C ARG A 679 -22.55 26.03 0.75
N GLN A 680 -22.15 26.01 -0.51
CA GLN A 680 -23.03 25.78 -1.65
C GLN A 680 -23.16 24.28 -1.86
N LEU A 681 -24.40 23.77 -1.79
CA LEU A 681 -24.70 22.35 -1.88
C LEU A 681 -25.61 22.08 -3.07
N ARG A 682 -25.27 21.04 -3.83
CA ARG A 682 -26.14 20.42 -4.82
C ARG A 682 -26.45 18.99 -4.39
N ILE A 683 -27.72 18.59 -4.38
CA ILE A 683 -28.09 17.21 -4.05
C ILE A 683 -28.28 16.42 -5.33
N GLY A 684 -27.52 15.35 -5.49
CA GLY A 684 -27.76 14.31 -6.48
C GLY A 684 -28.51 13.15 -5.83
N TYR A 685 -29.84 13.08 -6.00
CA TYR A 685 -30.62 11.95 -5.50
C TYR A 685 -30.44 10.74 -6.42
N VAL A 686 -29.84 9.68 -5.90
CA VAL A 686 -29.55 8.43 -6.63
C VAL A 686 -30.69 7.44 -6.39
N ASN A 687 -31.42 7.12 -7.46
CA ASN A 687 -32.56 6.20 -7.38
C ASN A 687 -32.87 5.58 -8.75
N GLY A 688 -33.10 4.27 -8.79
CA GLY A 688 -33.46 3.56 -10.03
C GLY A 688 -32.38 3.67 -11.11
N GLY A 689 -31.11 3.70 -10.71
CA GLY A 689 -29.96 3.83 -11.62
C GLY A 689 -29.83 5.20 -12.31
N ARG A 690 -30.48 6.24 -11.79
CA ARG A 690 -30.38 7.63 -12.27
C ARG A 690 -30.02 8.57 -11.13
N VAL A 691 -29.34 9.66 -11.48
CA VAL A 691 -29.05 10.76 -10.55
C VAL A 691 -29.89 11.96 -10.92
N LYS A 692 -30.79 12.39 -10.01
CA LYS A 692 -31.53 13.64 -10.17
C LYS A 692 -30.87 14.73 -9.35
N TYR A 693 -30.38 15.76 -10.04
CA TYR A 693 -29.71 16.88 -9.39
C TYR A 693 -30.69 18.01 -9.02
N SER A 694 -30.55 18.55 -7.81
CA SER A 694 -31.19 19.81 -7.41
C SER A 694 -30.49 21.02 -8.02
N ALA A 695 -31.11 22.20 -7.87
CA ALA A 695 -30.39 23.46 -7.94
C ALA A 695 -29.40 23.57 -6.77
N TRP A 696 -28.38 24.41 -6.92
CA TRP A 696 -27.47 24.79 -5.84
C TRP A 696 -28.22 25.56 -4.76
N LYS A 697 -27.92 25.27 -3.50
CA LYS A 697 -28.47 25.97 -2.33
C LYS A 697 -27.39 26.22 -1.30
N THR A 698 -27.46 27.36 -0.64
CA THR A 698 -26.53 27.71 0.43
C THR A 698 -27.07 27.26 1.78
N GLY A 699 -26.26 26.58 2.59
CA GLY A 699 -26.60 26.24 3.97
C GLY A 699 -26.07 24.88 4.42
N SER A 700 -26.27 24.59 5.71
CA SER A 700 -25.96 23.29 6.33
C SER A 700 -27.19 22.39 6.46
N GLU A 701 -28.39 22.92 6.26
CA GLU A 701 -29.64 22.17 6.19
C GLU A 701 -30.38 22.57 4.92
N ILE A 702 -30.63 21.61 4.02
CA ILE A 702 -31.32 21.87 2.76
C ILE A 702 -32.42 20.84 2.51
N THR A 703 -33.56 21.31 2.03
CA THR A 703 -34.66 20.47 1.56
C THR A 703 -34.84 20.64 0.06
N VAL A 704 -34.86 19.53 -0.68
CA VAL A 704 -34.98 19.52 -2.15
C VAL A 704 -36.13 18.62 -2.60
N SER A 705 -36.75 18.95 -3.74
CA SER A 705 -37.80 18.13 -4.35
C SER A 705 -37.20 16.98 -5.15
N ILE A 706 -37.64 15.76 -4.89
CA ILE A 706 -37.19 14.52 -5.57
C ILE A 706 -38.21 13.99 -6.59
N LYS A 707 -39.20 14.81 -6.99
CA LYS A 707 -40.21 14.45 -8.00
C LYS A 707 -39.65 14.07 -9.36
#